data_AF-A0A5M9IWR3-F1
#
_entry.id   AF-A0A5M9IWR3-F1
#
_cell.length_a   1.000
_cell.length_b   1.000
_cell.length_c   1.000
_cell.angle_alpha   90.00
_cell.angle_beta   90.00
_cell.angle_gamma   90.00
#
_symmetry.space_group_name_H-M   'P 1'
#
loop_
_entity.id
_entity.type
_entity.pdbx_description
1 polymer ?
#
loop_
_entity_poly.entity_id
_entity_poly.type
_entity_poly.pdbx_seq_one_letter_code
_entity_poly.pdbx_strand_id
1 'polypeptide(L)'
;MAQIPLGNFRQTNVQPEVAQNRVIAADPNAQNRANQQVAGALQNIGLNILDQRNREEQALSRVKADNALIDRESQIKTITSDLDEQMRTGKLAYDKAPEAYNAAVSKLDPLDTPGLDPAQQGSMNNVLKRMQIRGLEGVQQSVEKGRIQSAQSELVSRMDMLGKDAAMPGANVEQINSRMDAEDVEVAGRLAFGETWAHKKQEFKDGNWMTHATQRVIESRESIGSLQKLEHDLTAEDGFYARKLDPQKRNQLLSTVTGRIFQVQEHNQRQAEIREVRAERILGQIDRQAASGVPAPPALLQQWASGVKGTSAAGEFNQRVGQMNEVQQVMRLPVADQQTYIQQKRQQFAANGASVDQVTNLDRLDRAVTSNIEQMRDQPLVWNATRTGAPIEPLDFSNIGTPEGQMTLVGQLGGRYDTLNAMRRQVGPEVTRNPFLPQEASMLKAALDQVDDGTKLQILGAIAGAAPSGSDLAGTLKTLAADKPPLLMAGLAQARGLKASDGTAVAPTILRGAKVLADKSSIMPSDTQMSVAFDESVGQSIPAGTQERERAFGVFKSIYAGLAGPAGVVHKKSEEPLNEAVALKAINMATGGIATYAGSKVVKPYGWSDSRFSDSVDSQLQGFAKSTKIPLGSLERLQLFPVTGREGSYYLMNAGRPQADPQTGNPIVVKLQ
;
A
#
# COMPACT_ATOMS: atom_id res chain seq x y z
N MET A 1 -26.78 -47.31 -10.05
CA MET A 1 -27.74 -46.21 -9.82
C MET A 1 -27.15 -44.99 -10.52
N ALA A 2 -27.69 -44.35 -11.55
CA ALA A 2 -29.03 -44.33 -12.14
C ALA A 2 -28.94 -44.23 -13.69
N GLN A 3 -30.09 -44.31 -14.35
CA GLN A 3 -30.35 -44.60 -15.77
C GLN A 3 -30.05 -43.45 -16.78
N ILE A 4 -29.60 -43.88 -17.97
CA ILE A 4 -29.83 -43.46 -19.40
C ILE A 4 -31.14 -42.62 -19.65
N PRO A 5 -31.44 -41.95 -20.81
CA PRO A 5 -30.70 -41.67 -22.07
C PRO A 5 -30.87 -40.28 -22.75
N LEU A 6 -29.96 -40.02 -23.72
CA LEU A 6 -30.10 -39.46 -25.08
C LEU A 6 -31.26 -38.51 -25.48
N GLY A 7 -30.86 -37.45 -26.21
CA GLY A 7 -31.46 -37.10 -27.51
C GLY A 7 -32.33 -35.83 -27.57
N ASN A 8 -31.98 -34.88 -28.43
CA ASN A 8 -32.54 -34.85 -29.78
C ASN A 8 -32.06 -33.64 -30.59
N PHE A 9 -31.43 -33.95 -31.72
CA PHE A 9 -31.29 -33.08 -32.87
C PHE A 9 -32.67 -32.78 -33.44
N ARG A 10 -32.93 -31.50 -33.66
CA ARG A 10 -34.16 -30.99 -34.27
C ARG A 10 -34.10 -31.14 -35.79
N GLN A 11 -35.24 -31.62 -36.31
CA GLN A 11 -35.92 -31.14 -37.52
C GLN A 11 -35.36 -31.57 -38.88
N THR A 12 -35.86 -32.72 -39.34
CA THR A 12 -36.34 -32.86 -40.73
C THR A 12 -37.68 -32.17 -40.88
N ASN A 13 -37.82 -31.40 -41.95
CA ASN A 13 -39.09 -30.84 -42.39
C ASN A 13 -39.26 -31.12 -43.88
N VAL A 14 -40.46 -31.63 -44.21
CA VAL A 14 -41.19 -31.51 -45.48
C VAL A 14 -40.78 -32.44 -46.66
N GLN A 15 -41.68 -33.40 -46.95
CA GLN A 15 -42.02 -33.85 -48.31
C GLN A 15 -43.01 -32.86 -48.95
N PRO A 16 -43.07 -32.76 -50.29
CA PRO A 16 -44.18 -33.46 -50.97
C PRO A 16 -43.83 -34.10 -52.33
N GLU A 17 -44.25 -35.36 -52.45
CA GLU A 17 -45.07 -36.02 -53.50
C GLU A 17 -44.90 -35.80 -55.04
N VAL A 18 -45.21 -36.92 -55.74
CA VAL A 18 -45.59 -37.18 -57.16
C VAL A 18 -44.41 -37.25 -58.19
N ALA A 19 -44.23 -38.23 -59.09
CA ALA A 19 -45.15 -39.16 -59.77
C ALA A 19 -44.48 -40.50 -60.20
N GLN A 20 -45.28 -41.58 -60.22
CA GLN A 20 -44.98 -42.88 -60.83
C GLN A 20 -45.41 -42.89 -62.31
N ASN A 21 -44.61 -43.48 -63.21
CA ASN A 21 -44.98 -44.74 -63.89
C ASN A 21 -43.95 -45.18 -64.95
N ARG A 22 -43.64 -46.47 -64.92
CA ARG A 22 -42.84 -47.22 -65.90
C ARG A 22 -43.75 -47.93 -66.89
N VAL A 23 -43.31 -47.88 -68.15
CA VAL A 23 -43.20 -48.93 -69.18
C VAL A 23 -44.36 -49.94 -69.36
N ILE A 24 -44.85 -49.88 -70.59
CA ILE A 24 -45.75 -50.78 -71.32
C ILE A 24 -45.16 -52.19 -71.45
N ALA A 25 -45.98 -53.22 -71.20
CA ALA A 25 -45.75 -54.58 -71.72
C ALA A 25 -47.06 -55.10 -72.32
N ALA A 26 -46.92 -55.67 -73.52
CA ALA A 26 -47.97 -56.05 -74.44
C ALA A 26 -48.50 -57.46 -74.18
N ASP A 27 -49.82 -57.63 -74.35
CA ASP A 27 -50.48 -58.84 -74.87
C ASP A 27 -51.91 -58.42 -75.27
N PRO A 28 -52.46 -58.84 -76.43
CA PRO A 28 -53.23 -60.08 -76.42
C PRO A 28 -53.21 -60.88 -77.75
N ASN A 29 -52.99 -62.18 -77.63
CA ASN A 29 -53.79 -63.26 -78.24
C ASN A 29 -54.27 -63.10 -79.71
N ALA A 30 -53.61 -63.84 -80.60
CA ALA A 30 -54.25 -64.48 -81.76
C ALA A 30 -53.58 -65.87 -81.96
N GLN A 31 -53.87 -66.83 -81.09
CA GLN A 31 -54.87 -67.90 -81.32
C GLN A 31 -54.68 -68.71 -82.61
N ASN A 32 -54.47 -70.01 -82.38
CA ASN A 32 -54.81 -71.17 -83.23
C ASN A 32 -53.85 -71.50 -84.38
N ARG A 33 -52.97 -72.51 -84.19
CA ARG A 33 -53.21 -73.97 -84.34
C ARG A 33 -53.30 -74.42 -85.82
N ALA A 34 -52.81 -75.64 -86.03
CA ALA A 34 -52.88 -76.47 -87.24
C ALA A 34 -51.76 -76.15 -88.25
N ASN A 35 -50.62 -76.85 -88.26
CA ASN A 35 -50.46 -78.28 -88.57
C ASN A 35 -51.30 -78.73 -89.78
N GLN A 36 -50.61 -79.25 -90.80
CA GLN A 36 -51.10 -79.96 -91.98
C GLN A 36 -51.59 -79.08 -93.14
N GLN A 37 -50.71 -78.81 -94.10
CA GLN A 37 -50.81 -79.45 -95.42
C GLN A 37 -49.62 -79.09 -96.31
N VAL A 38 -48.69 -80.05 -96.32
CA VAL A 38 -47.83 -80.39 -97.44
C VAL A 38 -48.72 -80.75 -98.64
N ALA A 39 -48.46 -80.15 -99.80
CA ALA A 39 -48.54 -80.77 -101.15
C ALA A 39 -48.91 -79.73 -102.21
N GLY A 40 -47.91 -79.04 -102.77
CA GLY A 40 -48.10 -78.26 -103.98
C GLY A 40 -46.86 -77.45 -104.34
N ALA A 41 -46.27 -77.79 -105.49
CA ALA A 41 -45.30 -76.98 -106.24
C ALA A 41 -43.84 -76.96 -105.73
N LEU A 42 -43.20 -78.12 -105.91
CA LEU A 42 -41.75 -78.35 -106.01
C LEU A 42 -41.08 -77.64 -107.21
N GLN A 43 -41.35 -76.35 -107.43
CA GLN A 43 -40.76 -75.62 -108.58
C GLN A 43 -40.34 -74.16 -108.31
N ASN A 44 -40.35 -73.68 -107.05
CA ASN A 44 -39.98 -72.30 -106.68
C ASN A 44 -39.14 -72.17 -105.39
N ILE A 45 -38.24 -73.13 -105.11
CA ILE A 45 -37.39 -73.13 -103.88
C ILE A 45 -36.09 -72.29 -104.04
N GLY A 46 -35.81 -71.73 -105.22
CA GLY A 46 -34.65 -70.86 -105.45
C GLY A 46 -34.85 -69.36 -105.15
N LEU A 47 -36.09 -68.86 -105.10
CA LEU A 47 -36.36 -67.40 -105.00
C LEU A 47 -36.90 -66.92 -103.63
N ASN A 48 -37.58 -67.76 -102.84
CA ASN A 48 -38.08 -67.36 -101.51
C ASN A 48 -37.04 -67.41 -100.38
N ILE A 49 -35.97 -68.22 -100.51
CA ILE A 49 -34.85 -68.23 -99.54
C ILE A 49 -34.02 -66.94 -99.63
N LEU A 50 -33.95 -66.33 -100.83
CA LEU A 50 -33.26 -65.06 -101.02
C LEU A 50 -34.03 -63.89 -100.39
N ASP A 51 -35.35 -63.87 -100.53
CA ASP A 51 -36.20 -62.76 -100.06
C ASP A 51 -36.35 -62.74 -98.52
N GLN A 52 -36.31 -63.92 -97.88
CA GLN A 52 -36.29 -64.04 -96.42
C GLN A 52 -34.92 -63.68 -95.82
N ARG A 53 -33.80 -64.09 -96.45
CA ARG A 53 -32.45 -63.64 -96.08
C ARG A 53 -32.26 -62.14 -96.23
N ASN A 54 -32.77 -61.54 -97.31
CA ASN A 54 -32.67 -60.09 -97.53
C ASN A 54 -33.41 -59.29 -96.44
N ARG A 55 -34.56 -59.77 -95.94
CA ARG A 55 -35.28 -59.12 -94.82
C ARG A 55 -34.57 -59.29 -93.48
N GLU A 56 -33.99 -60.46 -93.21
CA GLU A 56 -33.18 -60.71 -92.00
C GLU A 56 -31.89 -59.87 -91.99
N GLU A 57 -31.21 -59.73 -93.14
CA GLU A 57 -30.04 -58.86 -93.30
C GLU A 57 -30.41 -57.37 -93.17
N GLN A 58 -31.57 -56.95 -93.68
CA GLN A 58 -32.08 -55.58 -93.48
C GLN A 58 -32.46 -55.30 -92.02
N ALA A 59 -33.02 -56.26 -91.30
CA ALA A 59 -33.31 -56.09 -89.87
C ALA A 59 -32.02 -56.05 -89.03
N LEU A 60 -31.04 -56.91 -89.34
CA LEU A 60 -29.75 -56.94 -88.66
C LEU A 60 -28.93 -55.67 -88.91
N SER A 61 -28.94 -55.12 -90.13
CA SER A 61 -28.26 -53.86 -90.45
C SER A 61 -28.89 -52.66 -89.73
N ARG A 62 -30.22 -52.64 -89.54
CA ARG A 62 -30.90 -51.62 -88.70
C ARG A 62 -30.51 -51.71 -87.23
N VAL A 63 -30.49 -52.91 -86.64
CA VAL A 63 -30.05 -53.09 -85.24
C VAL A 63 -28.58 -52.70 -85.06
N LYS A 64 -27.71 -53.03 -86.02
CA LYS A 64 -26.30 -52.59 -86.00
C LYS A 64 -26.18 -51.06 -86.10
N ALA A 65 -26.99 -50.42 -86.94
CA ALA A 65 -27.03 -48.95 -87.04
C ALA A 65 -27.54 -48.29 -85.74
N ASP A 66 -28.57 -48.85 -85.10
CA ASP A 66 -29.08 -48.35 -83.81
C ASP A 66 -28.05 -48.51 -82.68
N ASN A 67 -27.35 -49.64 -82.61
CA ASN A 67 -26.25 -49.84 -81.65
C ASN A 67 -25.11 -48.83 -81.89
N ALA A 68 -24.75 -48.61 -83.16
CA ALA A 68 -23.73 -47.63 -83.53
C ALA A 68 -24.14 -46.19 -83.16
N LEU A 69 -25.43 -45.85 -83.25
CA LEU A 69 -25.97 -44.56 -82.79
C LEU A 69 -25.93 -44.42 -81.26
N ILE A 70 -26.23 -45.48 -80.50
CA ILE A 70 -26.12 -45.50 -79.03
C ILE A 70 -24.66 -45.29 -78.60
N ASP A 71 -23.73 -45.99 -79.24
CA ASP A 71 -22.30 -45.83 -78.99
C ASP A 71 -21.82 -44.41 -79.31
N ARG A 72 -22.28 -43.83 -80.42
CA ARG A 72 -22.00 -42.43 -80.77
C ARG A 72 -22.57 -41.44 -79.75
N GLU A 73 -23.78 -41.67 -79.24
CA GLU A 73 -24.36 -40.83 -78.19
C GLU A 73 -23.52 -40.90 -76.90
N SER A 74 -23.03 -42.09 -76.53
CA SER A 74 -22.14 -42.29 -75.38
C SER A 74 -20.79 -41.56 -75.54
N GLN A 75 -20.19 -41.63 -76.74
CA GLN A 75 -18.96 -40.90 -77.07
C GLN A 75 -19.14 -39.38 -76.97
N ILE A 76 -20.25 -38.85 -77.52
CA ILE A 76 -20.57 -37.42 -77.43
C ILE A 76 -20.77 -37.00 -75.97
N LYS A 77 -21.51 -37.78 -75.16
CA LYS A 77 -21.69 -37.51 -73.72
C LYS A 77 -20.36 -37.48 -72.97
N THR A 78 -19.46 -38.43 -73.27
CA THR A 78 -18.12 -38.49 -72.67
C THR A 78 -17.31 -37.24 -72.99
N ILE A 79 -17.32 -36.81 -74.27
CA ILE A 79 -16.68 -35.56 -74.70
C ILE A 79 -17.26 -34.36 -73.94
N THR A 80 -18.59 -34.24 -73.85
CA THR A 80 -19.22 -33.12 -73.13
C THR A 80 -18.86 -33.09 -71.64
N SER A 81 -18.77 -34.25 -70.99
CA SER A 81 -18.41 -34.35 -69.57
C SER A 81 -16.93 -34.02 -69.30
N ASP A 82 -16.03 -34.45 -70.18
CA ASP A 82 -14.60 -34.13 -70.08
C ASP A 82 -14.36 -32.63 -70.29
N LEU A 83 -15.03 -32.02 -71.28
CA LEU A 83 -14.96 -30.57 -71.50
C LEU A 83 -15.53 -29.79 -70.30
N ASP A 84 -16.63 -30.27 -69.69
CA ASP A 84 -17.18 -29.69 -68.45
C ASP A 84 -16.17 -29.72 -67.29
N GLU A 85 -15.48 -30.85 -67.10
CA GLU A 85 -14.44 -30.98 -66.08
C GLU A 85 -13.21 -30.11 -66.37
N GLN A 86 -12.79 -30.00 -67.64
CA GLN A 86 -11.68 -29.13 -68.03
C GLN A 86 -12.01 -27.65 -67.85
N MET A 87 -13.26 -27.24 -68.11
CA MET A 87 -13.73 -25.89 -67.80
C MET A 87 -13.75 -25.65 -66.29
N ARG A 88 -14.29 -26.60 -65.50
CA ARG A 88 -14.34 -26.50 -64.04
C ARG A 88 -12.95 -26.41 -63.40
N THR A 89 -11.96 -27.09 -63.98
CA THR A 89 -10.57 -27.09 -63.48
C THR A 89 -9.71 -25.95 -64.04
N GLY A 90 -10.28 -25.07 -64.87
CA GLY A 90 -9.57 -23.94 -65.48
C GLY A 90 -8.59 -24.32 -66.58
N LYS A 91 -8.59 -25.58 -67.04
CA LYS A 91 -7.76 -26.08 -68.15
C LYS A 91 -8.29 -25.66 -69.52
N LEU A 92 -9.60 -25.39 -69.62
CA LEU A 92 -10.27 -24.91 -70.82
C LEU A 92 -11.02 -23.61 -70.52
N ALA A 93 -10.76 -22.58 -71.32
CA ALA A 93 -11.48 -21.31 -71.19
C ALA A 93 -12.92 -21.44 -71.74
N TYR A 94 -13.88 -20.82 -71.03
CA TYR A 94 -15.31 -20.91 -71.33
C TYR A 94 -15.68 -20.41 -72.74
N ASP A 95 -14.93 -19.47 -73.30
CA ASP A 95 -15.09 -18.95 -74.67
C ASP A 95 -14.64 -19.95 -75.76
N LYS A 96 -13.70 -20.83 -75.45
CA LYS A 96 -13.14 -21.83 -76.38
C LYS A 96 -13.84 -23.19 -76.32
N ALA A 97 -14.74 -23.40 -75.37
CA ALA A 97 -15.42 -24.68 -75.18
C ALA A 97 -16.26 -25.14 -76.40
N PRO A 98 -16.98 -24.26 -77.12
CA PRO A 98 -17.68 -24.65 -78.36
C PRO A 98 -16.72 -25.11 -79.48
N GLU A 99 -15.57 -24.46 -79.61
CA GLU A 99 -14.53 -24.83 -80.58
C GLU A 99 -13.88 -26.17 -80.22
N ALA A 100 -13.58 -26.37 -78.94
CA ALA A 100 -13.02 -27.61 -78.42
C ALA A 100 -13.99 -28.79 -78.60
N TYR A 101 -15.29 -28.57 -78.40
CA TYR A 101 -16.32 -29.58 -78.67
C TYR A 101 -16.37 -29.98 -80.14
N ASN A 102 -16.43 -29.01 -81.05
CA ASN A 102 -16.46 -29.28 -82.49
C ASN A 102 -15.19 -30.02 -82.95
N ALA A 103 -14.02 -29.64 -82.43
CA ALA A 103 -12.76 -30.31 -82.70
C ALA A 103 -12.75 -31.76 -82.18
N ALA A 104 -13.24 -32.01 -80.97
CA ALA A 104 -13.31 -33.35 -80.38
C ALA A 104 -14.29 -34.26 -81.13
N VAL A 105 -15.45 -33.74 -81.50
CA VAL A 105 -16.47 -34.49 -82.27
C VAL A 105 -15.98 -34.81 -83.69
N SER A 106 -15.19 -33.93 -84.31
CA SER A 106 -14.63 -34.16 -85.66
C SER A 106 -13.62 -35.31 -85.74
N LYS A 107 -13.03 -35.71 -84.60
CA LYS A 107 -12.06 -36.82 -84.49
C LYS A 107 -12.73 -38.19 -84.30
N LEU A 108 -14.05 -38.25 -84.18
CA LEU A 108 -14.79 -39.50 -84.07
C LEU A 108 -14.82 -40.20 -85.44
N ASP A 109 -14.48 -41.50 -85.46
CA ASP A 109 -14.46 -42.29 -86.69
C ASP A 109 -15.80 -42.27 -87.44
N PRO A 110 -15.84 -42.34 -88.78
CA PRO A 110 -17.10 -42.48 -89.51
C PRO A 110 -17.85 -43.74 -89.07
N LEU A 111 -19.19 -43.67 -88.97
CA LEU A 111 -19.99 -44.85 -88.64
C LEU A 111 -20.03 -45.79 -89.84
N ASP A 112 -19.54 -47.02 -89.66
CA ASP A 112 -19.64 -48.07 -90.68
C ASP A 112 -20.95 -48.85 -90.49
N THR A 113 -21.87 -48.69 -91.46
CA THR A 113 -23.16 -49.39 -91.46
C THR A 113 -23.37 -50.11 -92.80
N PRO A 114 -22.80 -51.31 -92.97
CA PRO A 114 -22.96 -52.07 -94.19
C PRO A 114 -24.41 -52.53 -94.37
N GLY A 115 -24.96 -52.36 -95.58
CA GLY A 115 -26.28 -52.91 -95.98
C GLY A 115 -27.49 -51.97 -95.87
N LEU A 116 -27.31 -50.70 -95.50
CA LEU A 116 -28.39 -49.70 -95.49
C LEU A 116 -28.66 -49.13 -96.90
N ASP A 117 -29.93 -48.89 -97.21
CA ASP A 117 -30.32 -48.17 -98.43
C ASP A 117 -30.03 -46.65 -98.34
N PRO A 118 -30.01 -45.91 -99.47
CA PRO A 118 -29.69 -44.47 -99.48
C PRO A 118 -30.64 -43.59 -98.65
N ALA A 119 -31.91 -43.99 -98.50
CA ALA A 119 -32.88 -43.22 -97.71
C ALA A 119 -32.66 -43.40 -96.20
N GLN A 120 -32.32 -44.62 -95.78
CA GLN A 120 -31.96 -44.97 -94.40
C GLN A 120 -30.64 -44.29 -93.98
N GLN A 121 -29.65 -44.21 -94.88
CA GLN A 121 -28.42 -43.45 -94.65
C GLN A 121 -28.69 -41.94 -94.43
N GLY A 122 -29.61 -41.35 -95.20
CA GLY A 122 -30.02 -39.95 -95.04
C GLY A 122 -30.70 -39.66 -93.70
N SER A 123 -31.58 -40.56 -93.23
CA SER A 123 -32.24 -40.44 -91.92
C SER A 123 -31.24 -40.53 -90.76
N MET A 124 -30.30 -41.47 -90.84
CA MET A 124 -29.24 -41.66 -89.84
C MET A 124 -28.32 -40.42 -89.74
N ASN A 125 -27.93 -39.84 -90.88
CA ASN A 125 -27.17 -38.58 -90.90
C ASN A 125 -27.90 -37.43 -90.20
N ASN A 126 -29.23 -37.35 -90.29
CA ASN A 126 -30.02 -36.34 -89.59
C ASN A 126 -30.09 -36.60 -88.08
N VAL A 127 -30.15 -37.86 -87.64
CA VAL A 127 -30.06 -38.22 -86.21
C VAL A 127 -28.69 -37.85 -85.65
N LEU A 128 -27.61 -38.13 -86.39
CA LEU A 128 -26.25 -37.78 -86.00
C LEU A 128 -26.05 -36.28 -85.84
N LYS A 129 -26.52 -35.47 -86.80
CA LYS A 129 -26.50 -34.00 -86.69
C LYS A 129 -27.25 -33.51 -85.44
N ARG A 130 -28.42 -34.09 -85.13
CA ARG A 130 -29.18 -33.75 -83.92
C ARG A 130 -28.45 -34.12 -82.63
N MET A 131 -27.77 -35.27 -82.59
CA MET A 131 -26.96 -35.67 -81.44
C MET A 131 -25.78 -34.70 -81.23
N GLN A 132 -25.10 -34.30 -82.30
CA GLN A 132 -24.00 -33.33 -82.25
C GLN A 132 -24.48 -31.96 -81.77
N ILE A 133 -25.63 -31.47 -82.25
CA ILE A 133 -26.23 -30.20 -81.81
C ILE A 133 -26.60 -30.28 -80.32
N ARG A 134 -27.24 -31.36 -79.87
CA ARG A 134 -27.61 -31.53 -78.45
C ARG A 134 -26.39 -31.54 -77.53
N GLY A 135 -25.29 -32.18 -77.94
CA GLY A 135 -24.05 -32.15 -77.16
C GLY A 135 -23.43 -30.75 -77.12
N LEU A 136 -23.51 -29.97 -78.21
CA LEU A 136 -23.06 -28.57 -78.24
C LEU A 136 -23.91 -27.69 -77.32
N GLU A 137 -25.24 -27.86 -77.33
CA GLU A 137 -26.16 -27.18 -76.41
C GLU A 137 -25.83 -27.50 -74.94
N GLY A 138 -25.48 -28.75 -74.63
CA GLY A 138 -25.03 -29.15 -73.29
C GLY A 138 -23.74 -28.42 -72.85
N VAL A 139 -22.74 -28.32 -73.75
CA VAL A 139 -21.50 -27.57 -73.48
C VAL A 139 -21.78 -26.08 -73.29
N GLN A 140 -22.69 -25.50 -74.09
CA GLN A 140 -23.09 -24.09 -73.95
C GLN A 140 -23.77 -23.82 -72.60
N GLN A 141 -24.64 -24.70 -72.13
CA GLN A 141 -25.25 -24.58 -70.80
C GLN A 141 -24.21 -24.64 -69.68
N SER A 142 -23.22 -25.53 -69.78
CA SER A 142 -22.08 -25.59 -68.84
C SER A 142 -21.24 -24.31 -68.86
N VAL A 143 -21.00 -23.72 -70.03
CA VAL A 143 -20.31 -22.43 -70.20
C VAL A 143 -21.06 -21.31 -69.48
N GLU A 144 -22.37 -21.20 -69.66
CA GLU A 144 -23.19 -20.18 -68.99
C GLU A 144 -23.15 -20.33 -67.48
N LYS A 145 -23.32 -21.56 -66.97
CA LYS A 145 -23.24 -21.85 -65.53
C LYS A 145 -21.88 -21.53 -64.94
N GLY A 146 -20.80 -21.86 -65.65
CA GLY A 146 -19.43 -21.57 -65.23
C GLY A 146 -19.14 -20.07 -65.18
N ARG A 147 -19.62 -19.30 -66.17
CA ARG A 147 -19.51 -17.82 -66.17
C ARG A 147 -20.23 -17.19 -64.99
N ILE A 148 -21.44 -17.65 -64.67
CA ILE A 148 -22.20 -17.18 -63.49
C ILE A 148 -21.41 -17.46 -62.20
N GLN A 149 -20.86 -18.67 -62.05
CA GLN A 149 -20.08 -19.05 -60.87
C GLN A 149 -18.77 -18.24 -60.73
N SER A 150 -18.05 -17.99 -61.83
CA SER A 150 -16.84 -17.14 -61.82
C SER A 150 -17.19 -15.72 -61.38
N ALA A 151 -18.23 -15.14 -61.98
CA ALA A 151 -18.69 -13.79 -61.64
C ALA A 151 -19.13 -13.68 -60.18
N GLN A 152 -19.81 -14.70 -59.62
CA GLN A 152 -20.13 -14.75 -58.19
C GLN A 152 -18.88 -14.74 -57.31
N SER A 153 -17.88 -15.57 -57.62
CA SER A 153 -16.65 -15.67 -56.84
C SER A 153 -15.83 -14.37 -56.86
N GLU A 154 -15.66 -13.78 -58.04
CA GLU A 154 -14.91 -12.54 -58.22
C GLU A 154 -15.58 -11.36 -57.50
N LEU A 155 -16.91 -11.25 -57.59
CA LEU A 155 -17.64 -10.18 -56.91
C LEU A 155 -17.62 -10.33 -55.39
N VAL A 156 -17.75 -11.56 -54.87
CA VAL A 156 -17.62 -11.82 -53.43
C VAL A 156 -16.21 -11.47 -52.95
N SER A 157 -15.17 -11.85 -53.70
CA SER A 157 -13.79 -11.49 -53.38
C SER A 157 -13.57 -9.98 -53.39
N ARG A 158 -14.13 -9.28 -54.38
CA ARG A 158 -14.07 -7.82 -54.47
C ARG A 158 -14.80 -7.14 -53.30
N MET A 159 -15.98 -7.63 -52.93
CA MET A 159 -16.71 -7.15 -51.76
C MET A 159 -15.88 -7.36 -50.48
N ASP A 160 -15.28 -8.53 -50.28
CA ASP A 160 -14.42 -8.79 -49.12
C ASP A 160 -13.22 -7.82 -49.04
N MET A 161 -12.52 -7.58 -50.16
CA MET A 161 -11.41 -6.61 -50.20
C MET A 161 -11.87 -5.19 -49.85
N LEU A 162 -12.95 -4.72 -50.47
CA LEU A 162 -13.48 -3.38 -50.20
C LEU A 162 -14.04 -3.26 -48.76
N GLY A 163 -14.60 -4.34 -48.23
CA GLY A 163 -15.05 -4.40 -46.84
C GLY A 163 -13.90 -4.28 -45.84
N LYS A 164 -12.75 -4.90 -46.14
CA LYS A 164 -11.51 -4.73 -45.37
C LYS A 164 -10.97 -3.30 -45.48
N ASP A 165 -11.02 -2.69 -46.66
CA ASP A 165 -10.62 -1.29 -46.84
C ASP A 165 -11.48 -0.35 -45.98
N ALA A 166 -12.79 -0.60 -45.89
CA ALA A 166 -13.71 0.20 -45.08
C ALA A 166 -13.48 0.05 -43.56
N ALA A 167 -12.80 -1.02 -43.14
CA ALA A 167 -12.42 -1.25 -41.75
C ALA A 167 -11.11 -0.57 -41.34
N MET A 168 -10.37 0.02 -42.30
CA MET A 168 -9.10 0.68 -41.98
C MET A 168 -9.31 2.04 -41.30
N PRO A 169 -8.41 2.44 -40.38
CA PRO A 169 -8.42 3.77 -39.79
C PRO A 169 -8.35 4.89 -40.83
N GLY A 170 -9.23 5.89 -40.72
CA GLY A 170 -9.27 7.02 -41.66
C GLY A 170 -9.76 6.68 -43.07
N ALA A 171 -10.36 5.52 -43.29
CA ALA A 171 -10.86 5.11 -44.60
C ALA A 171 -11.96 6.05 -45.13
N ASN A 172 -11.88 6.37 -46.43
CA ASN A 172 -12.95 7.10 -47.11
C ASN A 172 -14.04 6.12 -47.60
N VAL A 173 -14.97 5.80 -46.69
CA VAL A 173 -16.07 4.85 -46.96
C VAL A 173 -16.98 5.28 -48.12
N GLU A 174 -17.11 6.57 -48.42
CA GLU A 174 -17.88 7.04 -49.59
C GLU A 174 -17.22 6.59 -50.89
N GLN A 175 -15.91 6.80 -50.99
CA GLN A 175 -15.12 6.40 -52.15
C GLN A 175 -15.04 4.87 -52.29
N ILE A 176 -14.99 4.14 -51.17
CA ILE A 176 -14.99 2.68 -51.18
C ILE A 176 -16.33 2.14 -51.68
N ASN A 177 -17.45 2.70 -51.19
CA ASN A 177 -18.78 2.31 -51.62
C ASN A 177 -19.08 2.69 -53.08
N SER A 178 -18.55 3.81 -53.57
CA SER A 178 -18.76 4.23 -54.96
C SER A 178 -18.07 3.30 -55.98
N ARG A 179 -17.03 2.55 -55.58
CA ARG A 179 -16.40 1.53 -56.45
C ARG A 179 -17.36 0.39 -56.82
N MET A 180 -18.44 0.20 -56.07
CA MET A 180 -19.50 -0.76 -56.40
C MET A 180 -20.50 -0.24 -57.43
N ASP A 181 -20.43 1.06 -57.79
CA ASP A 181 -21.31 1.70 -58.76
C ASP A 181 -20.74 1.72 -60.19
N ALA A 182 -19.55 1.15 -60.40
CA ALA A 182 -18.98 1.00 -61.73
C ALA A 182 -19.84 0.10 -62.63
N GLU A 183 -19.96 0.46 -63.90
CA GLU A 183 -20.81 -0.22 -64.88
C GLU A 183 -20.45 -1.70 -65.05
N ASP A 184 -19.16 -2.03 -65.15
CA ASP A 184 -18.69 -3.42 -65.28
C ASP A 184 -19.12 -4.30 -64.10
N VAL A 185 -19.20 -3.71 -62.90
CA VAL A 185 -19.59 -4.40 -61.66
C VAL A 185 -21.10 -4.61 -61.63
N GLU A 186 -21.88 -3.68 -62.19
CA GLU A 186 -23.31 -3.82 -62.35
C GLU A 186 -23.65 -4.94 -63.35
N VAL A 187 -22.93 -5.00 -64.48
CA VAL A 187 -23.07 -6.06 -65.49
C VAL A 187 -22.69 -7.42 -64.90
N ALA A 188 -21.51 -7.53 -64.29
CA ALA A 188 -21.07 -8.76 -63.63
C ALA A 188 -22.03 -9.17 -62.49
N GLY A 189 -22.55 -8.20 -61.74
CA GLY A 189 -23.47 -8.43 -60.63
C GLY A 189 -24.81 -9.01 -61.05
N ARG A 190 -25.40 -8.47 -62.12
CA ARG A 190 -26.64 -9.01 -62.71
C ARG A 190 -26.43 -10.38 -63.34
N LEU A 191 -25.28 -10.63 -63.96
CA LEU A 191 -24.90 -11.97 -64.44
C LEU A 191 -24.79 -12.96 -63.27
N ALA A 192 -24.13 -12.56 -62.17
CA ALA A 192 -23.85 -13.43 -61.03
C ALA A 192 -25.08 -13.72 -60.16
N PHE A 193 -25.91 -12.71 -59.87
CA PHE A 193 -26.95 -12.78 -58.84
C PHE A 193 -28.36 -12.44 -59.35
N GLY A 194 -28.51 -12.12 -60.64
CA GLY A 194 -29.80 -11.77 -61.24
C GLY A 194 -30.44 -10.57 -60.54
N GLU A 195 -31.74 -10.68 -60.28
CA GLU A 195 -32.55 -9.62 -59.65
C GLU A 195 -32.12 -9.29 -58.21
N THR A 196 -31.45 -10.21 -57.52
CA THR A 196 -31.01 -9.99 -56.12
C THR A 196 -29.76 -9.12 -55.99
N TRP A 197 -29.10 -8.78 -57.10
CA TRP A 197 -27.87 -7.99 -57.11
C TRP A 197 -28.04 -6.63 -56.41
N ALA A 198 -29.12 -5.90 -56.71
CA ALA A 198 -29.36 -4.58 -56.14
C ALA A 198 -29.43 -4.62 -54.61
N HIS A 199 -30.11 -5.63 -54.05
CA HIS A 199 -30.18 -5.85 -52.60
C HIS A 199 -28.80 -6.19 -52.02
N LYS A 200 -28.07 -7.15 -52.62
CA LYS A 200 -26.72 -7.53 -52.16
C LYS A 200 -25.74 -6.36 -52.16
N LYS A 201 -25.79 -5.53 -53.20
CA LYS A 201 -24.96 -4.33 -53.31
C LYS A 201 -25.30 -3.30 -52.24
N GLN A 202 -26.58 -3.09 -51.93
CA GLN A 202 -27.00 -2.18 -50.86
C GLN A 202 -26.58 -2.72 -49.48
N GLU A 203 -26.81 -4.00 -49.21
CA GLU A 203 -26.42 -4.67 -47.96
C GLU A 203 -24.91 -4.56 -47.71
N PHE A 204 -24.09 -4.72 -48.75
CA PHE A 204 -22.66 -4.50 -48.70
C PHE A 204 -22.29 -3.06 -48.30
N LYS A 205 -22.91 -2.06 -48.95
CA LYS A 205 -22.67 -0.64 -48.62
C LYS A 205 -23.07 -0.31 -47.19
N ASP A 206 -24.21 -0.81 -46.73
CA ASP A 206 -24.71 -0.64 -45.36
C ASP A 206 -23.78 -1.32 -44.34
N GLY A 207 -23.20 -2.47 -44.70
CA GLY A 207 -22.15 -3.13 -43.94
C GLY A 207 -20.91 -2.26 -43.76
N ASN A 208 -20.41 -1.66 -44.85
CA ASN A 208 -19.24 -0.77 -44.80
C ASN A 208 -19.48 0.48 -43.94
N TRP A 209 -20.67 1.07 -44.01
CA TRP A 209 -21.05 2.20 -43.16
C TRP A 209 -20.99 1.84 -41.68
N MET A 210 -21.51 0.66 -41.31
CA MET A 210 -21.49 0.16 -39.94
C MET A 210 -20.06 -0.12 -39.46
N THR A 211 -19.25 -0.76 -40.30
CA THR A 211 -17.84 -1.06 -40.00
C THR A 211 -17.04 0.22 -39.76
N HIS A 212 -17.17 1.20 -40.66
CA HIS A 212 -16.48 2.49 -40.52
C HIS A 212 -16.92 3.24 -39.25
N ALA A 213 -18.23 3.26 -38.95
CA ALA A 213 -18.74 3.90 -37.73
C ALA A 213 -18.22 3.22 -36.46
N THR A 214 -18.18 1.89 -36.44
CA THR A 214 -17.61 1.10 -35.33
C THR A 214 -16.14 1.42 -35.13
N GLN A 215 -15.37 1.53 -36.22
CA GLN A 215 -13.95 1.88 -36.17
C GLN A 215 -13.72 3.28 -35.58
N ARG A 216 -14.54 4.28 -35.94
CA ARG A 216 -14.48 5.62 -35.33
C ARG A 216 -14.80 5.64 -33.84
N VAL A 217 -15.67 4.76 -33.35
CA VAL A 217 -15.93 4.58 -31.89
C VAL A 217 -14.66 4.07 -31.19
N ILE A 218 -13.92 3.16 -31.83
CA ILE A 218 -12.68 2.61 -31.29
C ILE A 218 -11.59 3.68 -31.25
N GLU A 219 -11.42 4.46 -32.32
CA GLU A 219 -10.43 5.53 -32.42
C GLU A 219 -10.69 6.68 -31.43
N SER A 220 -11.97 6.99 -31.20
CA SER A 220 -12.36 8.11 -30.34
C SER A 220 -12.35 7.76 -28.85
N ARG A 221 -12.04 6.51 -28.45
CA ARG A 221 -12.30 5.96 -27.12
C ARG A 221 -11.72 6.76 -25.93
N GLU A 222 -10.65 7.54 -26.14
CA GLU A 222 -9.94 8.27 -25.08
C GLU A 222 -10.23 9.78 -25.09
N SER A 223 -10.95 10.29 -26.09
CA SER A 223 -11.20 11.72 -26.28
C SER A 223 -12.68 12.04 -26.21
N ILE A 224 -13.06 12.78 -25.17
CA ILE A 224 -14.45 13.21 -24.98
C ILE A 224 -14.95 14.06 -26.16
N GLY A 225 -14.12 14.97 -26.69
CA GLY A 225 -14.49 15.82 -27.82
C GLY A 225 -14.70 15.01 -29.10
N SER A 226 -13.88 13.96 -29.31
CA SER A 226 -14.04 13.07 -30.46
C SER A 226 -15.29 12.20 -30.35
N LEU A 227 -15.60 11.71 -29.14
CA LEU A 227 -16.83 10.94 -28.87
C LEU A 227 -18.09 11.80 -29.01
N GLN A 228 -18.08 13.05 -28.53
CA GLN A 228 -19.18 14.00 -28.70
C GLN A 228 -19.40 14.36 -30.18
N LYS A 229 -18.31 14.52 -30.95
CA LYS A 229 -18.41 14.71 -32.40
C LYS A 229 -19.03 13.48 -33.09
N LEU A 230 -18.66 12.28 -32.65
CA LEU A 230 -19.23 11.03 -33.19
C LEU A 230 -20.70 10.85 -32.80
N GLU A 231 -21.08 11.24 -31.58
CA GLU A 231 -22.47 11.30 -31.14
C GLU A 231 -23.29 12.24 -32.04
N HIS A 232 -22.77 13.42 -32.35
CA HIS A 232 -23.37 14.35 -33.31
C HIS A 232 -23.47 13.73 -34.72
N ASP A 233 -22.39 13.13 -35.23
CA ASP A 233 -22.36 12.49 -36.56
C ASP A 233 -23.39 11.35 -36.71
N LEU A 234 -23.78 10.71 -35.60
CA LEU A 234 -24.79 9.66 -35.57
C LEU A 234 -26.21 10.22 -35.42
N THR A 235 -26.40 11.28 -34.63
CA THR A 235 -27.74 11.73 -34.19
C THR A 235 -28.29 12.91 -34.99
N ALA A 236 -27.44 13.85 -35.40
CA ALA A 236 -27.86 15.08 -36.04
C ALA A 236 -28.34 14.85 -37.48
N GLU A 237 -29.23 15.73 -37.97
CA GLU A 237 -29.74 15.65 -39.35
C GLU A 237 -28.66 15.92 -40.40
N ASP A 238 -27.68 16.77 -40.07
CA ASP A 238 -26.48 17.07 -40.85
C ASP A 238 -25.29 16.15 -40.49
N GLY A 239 -25.49 15.17 -39.62
CA GLY A 239 -24.47 14.24 -39.17
C GLY A 239 -23.92 13.38 -40.32
N PHE A 240 -22.63 13.04 -40.26
CA PHE A 240 -21.98 12.29 -41.34
C PHE A 240 -22.66 10.95 -41.69
N TYR A 241 -23.30 10.29 -40.71
CA TYR A 241 -24.02 9.03 -40.90
C TYR A 241 -25.54 9.21 -41.07
N ALA A 242 -26.02 10.45 -41.12
CA ALA A 242 -27.42 10.74 -41.36
C ALA A 242 -27.86 10.14 -42.70
N ARG A 243 -28.92 9.32 -42.68
CA ARG A 243 -29.48 8.57 -43.83
C ARG A 243 -28.58 7.49 -44.44
N LYS A 244 -27.38 7.26 -43.88
CA LYS A 244 -26.43 6.21 -44.35
C LYS A 244 -26.45 4.94 -43.47
N LEU A 245 -26.95 5.07 -42.25
CA LEU A 245 -27.16 3.96 -41.33
C LEU A 245 -28.64 3.81 -40.96
N ASP A 246 -29.07 2.55 -40.87
CA ASP A 246 -30.36 2.14 -40.31
C ASP A 246 -30.54 2.65 -38.86
N PRO A 247 -31.77 3.05 -38.45
CA PRO A 247 -32.04 3.56 -37.11
C PRO A 247 -31.64 2.62 -35.96
N GLN A 248 -31.83 1.30 -36.10
CA GLN A 248 -31.49 0.34 -35.04
C GLN A 248 -29.96 0.25 -34.86
N LYS A 249 -29.21 0.14 -35.96
CA LYS A 249 -27.74 0.10 -35.93
C LYS A 249 -27.15 1.38 -35.34
N ARG A 250 -27.71 2.53 -35.71
CA ARG A 250 -27.33 3.84 -35.15
C ARG A 250 -27.55 3.91 -33.64
N ASN A 251 -28.70 3.44 -33.15
CA ASN A 251 -29.00 3.44 -31.71
C ASN A 251 -28.06 2.53 -30.92
N GLN A 252 -27.66 1.38 -31.47
CA GLN A 252 -26.68 0.49 -30.84
C GLN A 252 -25.30 1.17 -30.68
N LEU A 253 -24.84 1.85 -31.74
CA LEU A 253 -23.60 2.62 -31.70
C LEU A 253 -23.70 3.80 -30.73
N LEU A 254 -24.82 4.52 -30.74
CA LEU A 254 -25.07 5.63 -29.84
C LEU A 254 -24.97 5.20 -28.37
N SER A 255 -25.64 4.11 -27.98
CA SER A 255 -25.54 3.59 -26.61
C SER A 255 -24.10 3.29 -26.20
N THR A 256 -23.28 2.79 -27.14
CA THR A 256 -21.86 2.52 -26.89
C THR A 256 -21.06 3.82 -26.74
N VAL A 257 -21.32 4.82 -27.58
CA VAL A 257 -20.66 6.13 -27.53
C VAL A 257 -21.01 6.86 -26.24
N THR A 258 -22.28 6.98 -25.89
CA THR A 258 -22.74 7.63 -24.66
C THR A 258 -22.19 6.94 -23.41
N GLY A 259 -22.16 5.60 -23.39
CA GLY A 259 -21.53 4.84 -22.31
C GLY A 259 -20.04 5.15 -22.15
N ARG A 260 -19.30 5.29 -23.25
CA ARG A 260 -17.88 5.70 -23.23
C ARG A 260 -17.68 7.16 -22.81
N ILE A 261 -18.55 8.07 -23.24
CA ILE A 261 -18.54 9.47 -22.80
C ILE A 261 -18.65 9.52 -21.27
N PHE A 262 -19.62 8.81 -20.70
CA PHE A 262 -19.80 8.72 -19.25
C PHE A 262 -18.55 8.15 -18.55
N GLN A 263 -17.97 7.05 -19.08
CA GLN A 263 -16.74 6.48 -18.52
C GLN A 263 -15.55 7.44 -18.52
N VAL A 264 -15.35 8.20 -19.61
CA VAL A 264 -14.26 9.19 -19.71
C VAL A 264 -14.52 10.39 -18.79
N GLN A 265 -15.77 10.85 -18.68
CA GLN A 265 -16.16 11.91 -17.74
C GLN A 265 -15.91 11.50 -16.30
N GLU A 266 -16.39 10.32 -15.88
CA GLU A 266 -16.17 9.75 -14.55
C GLU A 266 -14.67 9.58 -14.24
N HIS A 267 -13.89 9.12 -15.22
CA HIS A 267 -12.44 9.02 -15.06
C HIS A 267 -11.82 10.39 -14.81
N ASN A 268 -12.18 11.40 -15.60
CA ASN A 268 -11.64 12.76 -15.46
C ASN A 268 -12.06 13.40 -14.12
N GLN A 269 -13.31 13.23 -13.68
CA GLN A 269 -13.79 13.70 -12.39
C GLN A 269 -13.03 13.02 -11.25
N ARG A 270 -12.91 11.70 -11.27
CA ARG A 270 -12.13 10.96 -10.25
C ARG A 270 -10.67 11.38 -10.22
N GLN A 271 -10.04 11.65 -11.35
CA GLN A 271 -8.66 12.16 -11.39
C GLN A 271 -8.55 13.59 -10.84
N ALA A 272 -9.61 14.40 -10.93
CA ALA A 272 -9.65 15.71 -10.28
C ALA A 272 -9.82 15.56 -8.76
N GLU A 273 -10.74 14.71 -8.29
CA GLU A 273 -10.93 14.41 -6.87
C GLU A 273 -9.66 13.81 -6.22
N ILE A 274 -8.98 12.89 -6.89
CA ILE A 274 -7.70 12.33 -6.41
C ILE A 274 -6.65 13.43 -6.24
N ARG A 275 -6.64 14.44 -7.13
CA ARG A 275 -5.75 15.60 -7.01
C ARG A 275 -6.12 16.47 -5.81
N GLU A 276 -7.41 16.72 -5.57
CA GLU A 276 -7.89 17.44 -4.38
C GLU A 276 -7.51 16.72 -3.07
N VAL A 277 -7.82 15.42 -2.95
CA VAL A 277 -7.46 14.61 -1.76
C VAL A 277 -5.95 14.58 -1.52
N ARG A 278 -5.15 14.51 -2.59
CA ARG A 278 -3.69 14.59 -2.48
C ARG A 278 -3.24 15.95 -1.96
N ALA A 279 -3.86 17.03 -2.43
CA ALA A 279 -3.56 18.38 -1.98
C ALA A 279 -3.91 18.58 -0.50
N GLU A 280 -5.06 18.09 -0.03
CA GLU A 280 -5.43 18.10 1.40
C GLU A 280 -4.40 17.33 2.26
N ARG A 281 -3.93 16.18 1.78
CA ARG A 281 -2.88 15.42 2.46
C ARG A 281 -1.57 16.21 2.57
N ILE A 282 -1.21 16.99 1.54
CA ILE A 282 -0.06 17.88 1.55
C ILE A 282 -0.23 18.97 2.62
N LEU A 283 -1.40 19.58 2.73
CA LEU A 283 -1.69 20.54 3.80
C LEU A 283 -1.49 19.92 5.20
N GLY A 284 -1.95 18.67 5.39
CA GLY A 284 -1.72 17.92 6.63
C GLY A 284 -0.25 17.50 6.88
N GLN A 285 0.60 17.44 5.84
CA GLN A 285 2.05 17.25 6.00
C GLN A 285 2.72 18.55 6.46
N ILE A 286 2.32 19.69 5.89
CA ILE A 286 2.81 21.01 6.30
C ILE A 286 2.50 21.25 7.78
N ASP A 287 1.30 20.88 8.22
CA ASP A 287 0.91 20.98 9.64
C ASP A 287 1.81 20.20 10.58
N ARG A 288 2.13 18.95 10.21
CA ARG A 288 3.02 18.09 11.00
C ARG A 288 4.44 18.66 11.04
N GLN A 289 4.92 19.20 9.92
CA GLN A 289 6.21 19.86 9.87
C GLN A 289 6.23 21.13 10.72
N ALA A 290 5.19 21.96 10.65
CA ALA A 290 5.06 23.16 11.47
C ALA A 290 5.03 22.82 12.96
N ALA A 291 4.24 21.82 13.35
CA ALA A 291 4.16 21.36 14.74
C ALA A 291 5.50 20.82 15.29
N SER A 292 6.39 20.31 14.42
CA SER A 292 7.73 19.87 14.84
C SER A 292 8.67 21.03 15.16
N GLY A 293 8.35 22.26 14.74
CA GLY A 293 9.25 23.41 14.86
C GLY A 293 10.49 23.38 13.96
N VAL A 294 10.70 22.31 13.19
CA VAL A 294 11.84 22.15 12.27
C VAL A 294 11.50 22.75 10.90
N PRO A 295 12.39 23.56 10.29
CA PRO A 295 12.14 24.12 8.97
C PRO A 295 12.08 23.06 7.88
N ALA A 296 11.11 23.20 6.98
CA ALA A 296 11.03 22.37 5.77
C ALA A 296 12.21 22.70 4.82
N PRO A 297 12.90 21.70 4.25
CA PRO A 297 13.91 21.95 3.21
C PRO A 297 13.30 22.68 2.00
N PRO A 298 14.06 23.55 1.30
CA PRO A 298 13.56 24.26 0.13
C PRO A 298 12.99 23.34 -0.98
N ALA A 299 13.61 22.17 -1.17
CA ALA A 299 13.13 21.17 -2.13
C ALA A 299 11.75 20.60 -1.77
N LEU A 300 11.48 20.38 -0.47
CA LEU A 300 10.20 19.87 0.01
C LEU A 300 9.09 20.92 -0.15
N LEU A 301 9.41 22.19 0.11
CA LEU A 301 8.49 23.31 -0.14
C LEU A 301 8.09 23.41 -1.62
N GLN A 302 9.05 23.25 -2.55
CA GLN A 302 8.76 23.24 -3.99
C GLN A 302 7.90 22.04 -4.40
N GLN A 303 8.15 20.87 -3.81
CA GLN A 303 7.35 19.67 -4.05
C GLN A 303 5.90 19.86 -3.59
N TRP A 304 5.69 20.42 -2.40
CA TRP A 304 4.36 20.74 -1.89
C TRP A 304 3.65 21.78 -2.75
N ALA A 305 4.33 22.88 -3.12
CA ALA A 305 3.78 23.92 -3.97
C ALA A 305 3.33 23.38 -5.35
N SER A 306 4.10 22.46 -5.92
CA SER A 306 3.76 21.82 -7.19
C SER A 306 2.56 20.87 -7.05
N GLY A 307 2.43 20.18 -5.91
CA GLY A 307 1.36 19.22 -5.66
C GLY A 307 -0.01 19.83 -5.38
N VAL A 308 -0.06 21.08 -4.93
CA VAL A 308 -1.31 21.83 -4.70
C VAL A 308 -1.68 22.77 -5.85
N LYS A 309 -0.81 22.91 -6.85
CA LYS A 309 -1.04 23.86 -7.95
C LYS A 309 -2.26 23.43 -8.78
N GLY A 310 -3.22 24.36 -8.92
CA GLY A 310 -4.43 24.13 -9.72
C GLY A 310 -5.53 23.33 -9.00
N THR A 311 -5.41 23.12 -7.68
CA THR A 311 -6.47 22.58 -6.83
C THR A 311 -7.09 23.67 -5.95
N SER A 312 -8.21 23.37 -5.29
CA SER A 312 -8.87 24.29 -4.35
C SER A 312 -7.96 24.69 -3.17
N ALA A 313 -7.07 23.79 -2.75
CA ALA A 313 -6.12 23.97 -1.65
C ALA A 313 -4.97 24.96 -1.92
N ALA A 314 -4.81 25.46 -3.16
CA ALA A 314 -3.69 26.34 -3.53
C ALA A 314 -3.67 27.65 -2.73
N GLY A 315 -4.84 28.22 -2.41
CA GLY A 315 -4.95 29.44 -1.59
C GLY A 315 -4.51 29.20 -0.15
N GLU A 316 -4.94 28.07 0.41
CA GLU A 316 -4.67 27.69 1.80
C GLU A 316 -3.19 27.30 2.03
N PHE A 317 -2.53 26.75 1.00
CA PHE A 317 -1.10 26.42 1.04
C PHE A 317 -0.24 27.62 1.45
N ASN A 318 -0.45 28.80 0.85
CA ASN A 318 0.34 29.99 1.15
C ASN A 318 0.14 30.46 2.60
N GLN A 319 -1.09 30.37 3.11
CA GLN A 319 -1.41 30.69 4.50
C GLN A 319 -0.68 29.74 5.46
N ARG A 320 -0.72 28.43 5.20
CA ARG A 320 -0.06 27.42 6.02
C ARG A 320 1.47 27.54 6.00
N VAL A 321 2.07 27.91 4.87
CA VAL A 321 3.50 28.22 4.81
C VAL A 321 3.85 29.47 5.64
N GLY A 322 3.00 30.50 5.61
CA GLY A 322 3.16 31.68 6.48
C GLY A 322 3.10 31.32 7.98
N GLN A 323 2.11 30.51 8.36
CA GLN A 323 1.97 29.98 9.73
C GLN A 323 3.19 29.16 10.17
N MET A 324 3.71 28.30 9.28
CA MET A 324 4.92 27.54 9.56
C MET A 324 6.14 28.45 9.81
N ASN A 325 6.28 29.54 9.06
CA ASN A 325 7.34 30.52 9.27
C ASN A 325 7.18 31.26 10.61
N GLU A 326 5.96 31.58 11.03
CA GLU A 326 5.67 32.16 12.35
C GLU A 326 6.11 31.21 13.47
N VAL A 327 5.75 29.92 13.39
CA VAL A 327 6.21 28.92 14.36
C VAL A 327 7.75 28.88 14.43
N GLN A 328 8.43 28.89 13.29
CA GLN A 328 9.90 28.92 13.27
C GLN A 328 10.48 30.18 13.91
N GLN A 329 9.88 31.34 13.68
CA GLN A 329 10.32 32.60 14.30
C GLN A 329 10.18 32.53 15.82
N VAL A 330 9.05 32.05 16.32
CA VAL A 330 8.83 31.90 17.76
C VAL A 330 9.78 30.87 18.35
N MET A 331 10.00 29.74 17.69
CA MET A 331 10.91 28.68 18.17
C MET A 331 12.38 29.12 18.32
N ARG A 332 12.77 30.21 17.64
CA ARG A 332 14.09 30.85 17.77
C ARG A 332 14.19 31.83 18.93
N LEU A 333 13.07 32.29 19.48
CA LEU A 333 13.06 33.16 20.66
C LEU A 333 13.54 32.38 21.91
N PRO A 334 14.05 33.09 22.94
CA PRO A 334 14.25 32.52 24.27
C PRO A 334 12.97 31.86 24.80
N VAL A 335 13.09 30.77 25.57
CA VAL A 335 11.93 29.96 26.02
C VAL A 335 10.91 30.79 26.81
N ALA A 336 11.37 31.74 27.63
CA ALA A 336 10.49 32.67 28.35
C ALA A 336 9.66 33.57 27.41
N ASP A 337 10.28 34.01 26.30
CA ASP A 337 9.62 34.85 25.30
C ASP A 337 8.65 34.03 24.45
N GLN A 338 8.91 32.73 24.23
CA GLN A 338 7.98 31.82 23.54
C GLN A 338 6.64 31.71 24.29
N GLN A 339 6.68 31.46 25.60
CA GLN A 339 5.47 31.39 26.42
C GLN A 339 4.76 32.74 26.47
N THR A 340 5.52 33.83 26.59
CA THR A 340 4.97 35.20 26.60
C THR A 340 4.24 35.51 25.29
N TYR A 341 4.81 35.11 24.16
CA TYR A 341 4.19 35.28 22.84
C TYR A 341 2.82 34.58 22.75
N ILE A 342 2.74 33.32 23.20
CA ILE A 342 1.48 32.57 23.24
C ILE A 342 0.45 33.26 24.14
N GLN A 343 0.86 33.69 25.34
CA GLN A 343 -0.04 34.36 26.27
C GLN A 343 -0.58 35.68 25.71
N GLN A 344 0.28 36.48 25.07
CA GLN A 344 -0.13 37.72 24.40
C GLN A 344 -1.12 37.45 23.26
N LYS A 345 -0.89 36.42 22.44
CA LYS A 345 -1.83 36.02 21.38
C LYS A 345 -3.17 35.55 21.94
N ARG A 346 -3.16 34.74 23.02
CA ARG A 346 -4.39 34.31 23.73
C ARG A 346 -5.18 35.52 24.25
N GLN A 347 -4.51 36.51 24.84
CA GLN A 347 -5.15 37.73 25.32
C GLN A 347 -5.73 38.57 24.18
N GLN A 348 -5.01 38.71 23.06
CA GLN A 348 -5.52 39.40 21.86
C GLN A 348 -6.77 38.73 21.30
N PHE A 349 -6.79 37.39 21.26
CA PHE A 349 -7.96 36.63 20.78
C PHE A 349 -9.15 36.76 21.74
N ALA A 350 -8.89 36.81 23.05
CA ALA A 350 -9.93 37.06 24.04
C ALA A 350 -10.52 38.47 23.94
N ALA A 351 -9.71 39.48 23.60
CA ALA A 351 -10.14 40.87 23.51
C ALA A 351 -10.83 41.22 22.17
N ASN A 352 -10.32 40.71 21.05
CA ASN A 352 -10.75 41.13 19.71
C ASN A 352 -11.54 40.05 18.95
N GLY A 353 -11.67 38.84 19.52
CA GLY A 353 -12.13 37.66 18.79
C GLY A 353 -11.05 37.09 17.87
N ALA A 354 -11.23 35.84 17.44
CA ALA A 354 -10.32 35.16 16.51
C ALA A 354 -11.08 34.27 15.54
N SER A 355 -10.57 34.12 14.31
CA SER A 355 -11.09 33.15 13.36
C SER A 355 -10.68 31.72 13.72
N VAL A 356 -11.38 30.72 13.17
CA VAL A 356 -11.06 29.29 13.39
C VAL A 356 -9.62 28.97 12.96
N ASP A 357 -9.14 29.56 11.86
CA ASP A 357 -7.77 29.37 11.37
C ASP A 357 -6.73 29.99 12.31
N GLN A 358 -7.03 31.15 12.91
CA GLN A 358 -6.16 31.81 13.88
C GLN A 358 -6.02 30.99 15.16
N VAL A 359 -7.12 30.43 15.67
CA VAL A 359 -7.11 29.53 16.83
C VAL A 359 -6.31 28.27 16.52
N THR A 360 -6.53 27.65 15.36
CA THR A 360 -5.80 26.45 14.93
C THR A 360 -4.29 26.69 14.83
N ASN A 361 -3.87 27.85 14.31
CA ASN A 361 -2.47 28.23 14.25
C ASN A 361 -1.87 28.41 15.66
N LEU A 362 -2.59 29.07 16.56
CA LEU A 362 -2.16 29.25 17.95
C LEU A 362 -2.01 27.91 18.67
N ASP A 363 -2.91 26.96 18.47
CA ASP A 363 -2.80 25.62 19.03
C ASP A 363 -1.57 24.86 18.50
N ARG A 364 -1.23 25.02 17.22
CA ARG A 364 0.00 24.43 16.67
C ARG A 364 1.24 25.05 17.30
N LEU A 365 1.25 26.36 17.46
CA LEU A 365 2.34 27.10 18.07
C LEU A 365 2.50 26.72 19.56
N ASP A 366 1.41 26.59 20.29
CA ASP A 366 1.38 26.14 21.68
C ASP A 366 1.93 24.71 21.84
N ARG A 367 1.53 23.78 20.95
CA ARG A 367 2.07 22.41 20.93
C ARG A 367 3.57 22.39 20.61
N ALA A 368 4.02 23.17 19.63
CA ALA A 368 5.43 23.25 19.27
C ALA A 368 6.28 23.79 20.43
N VAL A 369 5.82 24.87 21.08
CA VAL A 369 6.51 25.45 22.24
C VAL A 369 6.47 24.51 23.45
N THR A 370 5.34 23.87 23.73
CA THR A 370 5.23 22.89 24.82
C THR A 370 6.18 21.72 24.59
N SER A 371 6.20 21.14 23.40
CA SER A 371 7.11 20.05 23.05
C SER A 371 8.58 20.48 23.14
N ASN A 372 8.91 21.72 22.75
CA ASN A 372 10.24 22.30 22.88
C ASN A 372 10.67 22.41 24.37
N ILE A 373 9.77 22.87 25.23
CA ILE A 373 10.00 22.99 26.68
C ILE A 373 10.15 21.61 27.31
N GLU A 374 9.29 20.65 26.95
CA GLU A 374 9.39 19.26 27.42
C GLU A 374 10.72 18.63 27.00
N GLN A 375 11.14 18.81 25.75
CA GLN A 375 12.42 18.31 25.28
C GLN A 375 13.60 18.96 26.01
N MET A 376 13.55 20.27 26.24
CA MET A 376 14.55 20.98 27.05
C MET A 376 14.60 20.46 28.49
N ARG A 377 13.45 20.20 29.09
CA ARG A 377 13.35 19.72 30.48
C ARG A 377 13.84 18.27 30.60
N ASP A 378 13.35 17.39 29.73
CA ASP A 378 13.50 15.94 29.88
C ASP A 378 14.71 15.39 29.13
N GLN A 379 15.10 16.01 28.01
CA GLN A 379 16.24 15.64 27.17
C GLN A 379 17.11 16.86 26.79
N PRO A 380 17.67 17.58 27.78
CA PRO A 380 18.40 18.82 27.56
C PRO A 380 19.59 18.69 26.60
N LEU A 381 20.32 17.57 26.65
CA LEU A 381 21.45 17.35 25.74
C LEU A 381 21.01 17.27 24.28
N VAL A 382 19.92 16.54 24.01
CA VAL A 382 19.31 16.43 22.66
C VAL A 382 18.84 17.80 22.19
N TRP A 383 18.16 18.53 23.06
CA TRP A 383 17.69 19.88 22.77
C TRP A 383 18.83 20.87 22.47
N ASN A 384 19.97 20.76 23.15
CA ASN A 384 21.12 21.61 22.88
C ASN A 384 21.79 21.24 21.55
N ALA A 385 21.92 19.95 21.25
CA ALA A 385 22.49 19.43 20.01
C ALA A 385 21.69 19.86 18.78
N THR A 386 20.36 19.83 18.85
CA THR A 386 19.49 20.28 17.73
C THR A 386 19.62 21.78 17.44
N ARG A 387 19.94 22.60 18.44
CA ARG A 387 20.11 24.06 18.28
C ARG A 387 21.52 24.47 17.86
N THR A 388 22.53 23.80 18.38
CA THR A 388 23.94 24.12 18.11
C THR A 388 24.51 23.39 16.91
N GLY A 389 23.88 22.29 16.49
CA GLY A 389 24.42 21.36 15.50
C GLY A 389 25.61 20.54 16.01
N ALA A 390 25.98 20.68 17.30
CA ALA A 390 27.06 19.91 17.90
C ALA A 390 26.57 18.49 18.20
N PRO A 391 27.29 17.43 17.76
CA PRO A 391 26.92 16.06 18.08
C PRO A 391 27.07 15.77 19.58
N ILE A 392 26.25 14.85 20.09
CA ILE A 392 26.38 14.32 21.44
C ILE A 392 27.23 13.07 21.34
N GLU A 393 28.46 13.15 21.82
CA GLU A 393 29.35 11.98 21.90
C GLU A 393 28.73 10.92 22.83
N PRO A 394 28.51 9.68 22.37
CA PRO A 394 27.97 8.61 23.20
C PRO A 394 28.87 8.30 24.39
N LEU A 395 28.26 7.94 25.52
CA LEU A 395 29.02 7.45 26.67
C LEU A 395 29.60 6.06 26.37
N ASP A 396 30.86 5.86 26.76
CA ASP A 396 31.50 4.57 26.69
C ASP A 396 31.28 3.80 27.99
N PHE A 397 30.53 2.71 27.89
CA PHE A 397 30.29 1.77 28.99
C PHE A 397 31.19 0.54 28.94
N SER A 398 32.10 0.47 27.97
CA SER A 398 33.07 -0.61 27.87
C SER A 398 33.94 -0.63 29.12
N ASN A 399 34.08 -1.82 29.71
CA ASN A 399 34.87 -2.02 30.93
C ASN A 399 34.46 -1.11 32.12
N ILE A 400 33.18 -0.72 32.25
CA ILE A 400 32.72 0.11 33.38
C ILE A 400 32.98 -0.51 34.78
N GLY A 401 33.20 -1.83 34.85
CA GLY A 401 33.64 -2.52 36.06
C GLY A 401 35.13 -2.32 36.40
N THR A 402 35.91 -1.67 35.53
CA THR A 402 37.35 -1.40 35.71
C THR A 402 37.60 0.06 36.08
N PRO A 403 38.68 0.36 36.83
CA PRO A 403 39.05 1.75 37.14
C PRO A 403 39.28 2.61 35.89
N GLU A 404 39.85 2.05 34.83
CA GLU A 404 40.12 2.75 33.57
C GLU A 404 38.83 3.15 32.86
N GLY A 405 37.88 2.22 32.72
CA GLY A 405 36.55 2.50 32.16
C GLY A 405 35.77 3.53 32.99
N GLN A 406 35.90 3.49 34.32
CA GLN A 406 35.29 4.47 35.22
C GLN A 406 35.87 5.87 35.01
N MET A 407 37.19 6.01 34.84
CA MET A 407 37.82 7.31 34.56
C MET A 407 37.40 7.90 33.22
N THR A 408 37.26 7.08 32.19
CA THR A 408 36.70 7.50 30.89
C THR A 408 35.29 8.04 31.05
N LEU A 409 34.42 7.32 31.77
CA LEU A 409 33.06 7.76 32.06
C LEU A 409 33.04 9.09 32.82
N VAL A 410 33.92 9.27 33.80
CA VAL A 410 34.04 10.54 34.56
C VAL A 410 34.35 11.71 33.64
N GLY A 411 35.33 11.56 32.74
CA GLY A 411 35.70 12.60 31.78
C GLY A 411 34.54 12.97 30.84
N GLN A 412 33.84 11.97 30.31
CA GLN A 412 32.69 12.18 29.42
C GLN A 412 31.50 12.82 30.16
N LEU A 413 31.22 12.41 31.40
CA LEU A 413 30.16 12.99 32.21
C LEU A 413 30.47 14.44 32.60
N GLY A 414 31.74 14.76 32.89
CA GLY A 414 32.18 16.14 33.17
C GLY A 414 31.77 17.11 32.07
N GLY A 415 32.11 16.81 30.81
CA GLY A 415 31.73 17.66 29.67
C GLY A 415 30.22 17.79 29.47
N ARG A 416 29.45 16.75 29.81
CA ARG A 416 27.98 16.82 29.78
C ARG A 416 27.41 17.68 30.90
N TYR A 417 27.95 17.60 32.10
CA TYR A 417 27.56 18.51 33.19
C TYR A 417 27.88 19.96 32.87
N ASP A 418 29.01 20.25 32.22
CA ASP A 418 29.35 21.60 31.78
C ASP A 418 28.30 22.13 30.80
N THR A 419 27.90 21.31 29.83
CA THR A 419 26.83 21.64 28.89
C THR A 419 25.51 21.93 29.62
N LEU A 420 25.08 21.05 30.53
CA LEU A 420 23.84 21.23 31.30
C LEU A 420 23.87 22.47 32.19
N ASN A 421 25.01 22.74 32.84
CA ASN A 421 25.17 23.90 33.70
C ASN A 421 25.17 25.20 32.89
N ALA A 422 25.79 25.21 31.70
CA ALA A 422 25.70 26.34 30.77
C ALA A 422 24.24 26.58 30.33
N MET A 423 23.52 25.52 29.95
CA MET A 423 22.10 25.60 29.60
C MET A 423 21.25 26.13 30.76
N ARG A 424 21.49 25.66 31.99
CA ARG A 424 20.77 26.13 33.19
C ARG A 424 21.01 27.61 33.47
N ARG A 425 22.21 28.13 33.19
CA ARG A 425 22.50 29.58 33.31
C ARG A 425 21.79 30.39 32.23
N GLN A 426 21.69 29.86 31.02
CA GLN A 426 21.08 30.55 29.88
C GLN A 426 19.55 30.51 29.91
N VAL A 427 18.96 29.37 30.25
CA VAL A 427 17.52 29.12 30.13
C VAL A 427 16.81 29.08 31.47
N GLY A 428 17.51 28.67 32.55
CA GLY A 428 16.99 28.68 33.90
C GLY A 428 16.97 27.31 34.58
N PRO A 429 16.39 27.22 35.79
CA PRO A 429 16.45 26.03 36.64
C PRO A 429 15.62 24.84 36.14
N GLU A 430 14.73 25.04 35.16
CA GLU A 430 13.86 24.02 34.57
C GLU A 430 14.63 22.95 33.78
N VAL A 431 15.82 23.27 33.28
CA VAL A 431 16.70 22.30 32.60
C VAL A 431 17.13 21.23 33.61
N THR A 432 16.73 19.97 33.40
CA THR A 432 17.06 18.87 34.32
C THR A 432 18.56 18.61 34.39
N ARG A 433 19.06 18.23 35.57
CA ARG A 433 20.47 17.87 35.82
C ARG A 433 20.76 16.41 35.41
N ASN A 434 20.28 15.98 34.25
CA ASN A 434 20.45 14.60 33.77
C ASN A 434 21.52 14.55 32.66
N PRO A 435 22.71 13.99 32.93
CA PRO A 435 23.80 13.90 31.95
C PRO A 435 23.65 12.71 30.98
N PHE A 436 22.57 11.93 31.06
CA PHE A 436 22.38 10.73 30.22
C PHE A 436 21.34 10.93 29.13
N LEU A 437 21.59 10.34 27.96
CA LEU A 437 20.54 10.03 27.01
C LEU A 437 19.65 8.90 27.56
N PRO A 438 18.38 8.81 27.14
CA PRO A 438 17.46 7.77 27.64
C PRO A 438 18.00 6.33 27.46
N GLN A 439 18.63 6.05 26.32
CA GLN A 439 19.22 4.73 26.03
C GLN A 439 20.41 4.45 26.95
N GLU A 440 21.28 5.42 27.16
CA GLU A 440 22.47 5.30 28.03
C GLU A 440 22.10 5.10 29.49
N ALA A 441 21.09 5.83 29.99
CA ALA A 441 20.56 5.62 31.34
C ALA A 441 20.03 4.19 31.51
N SER A 442 19.33 3.68 30.48
CA SER A 442 18.80 2.31 30.49
C SER A 442 19.92 1.26 30.45
N MET A 443 20.95 1.46 29.64
CA MET A 443 22.13 0.59 29.58
C MET A 443 22.86 0.55 30.92
N LEU A 444 23.08 1.71 31.54
CA LEU A 444 23.75 1.80 32.84
C LEU A 444 22.92 1.15 33.95
N LYS A 445 21.58 1.32 33.95
CA LYS A 445 20.69 0.60 34.87
C LYS A 445 20.83 -0.92 34.74
N ALA A 446 20.82 -1.43 33.51
CA ALA A 446 20.98 -2.86 33.25
C ALA A 446 22.37 -3.36 33.69
N ALA A 447 23.44 -2.60 33.42
CA ALA A 447 24.79 -2.94 33.87
C ALA A 447 24.89 -2.97 35.40
N LEU A 448 24.30 -2.00 36.10
CA LEU A 448 24.25 -1.95 37.56
C LEU A 448 23.49 -3.14 38.16
N ASP A 449 22.57 -3.77 37.43
CA ASP A 449 21.87 -4.96 37.92
C ASP A 449 22.68 -6.25 37.80
N GLN A 450 23.65 -6.29 36.89
CA GLN A 450 24.48 -7.47 36.64
C GLN A 450 25.73 -7.56 37.52
N VAL A 451 26.21 -6.43 38.04
CA VAL A 451 27.43 -6.38 38.87
C VAL A 451 27.11 -6.56 40.36
N ASP A 452 28.13 -6.91 41.15
CA ASP A 452 28.02 -7.02 42.61
C ASP A 452 27.93 -5.65 43.29
N ASP A 453 27.43 -5.62 44.53
CA ASP A 453 27.21 -4.37 45.29
C ASP A 453 28.49 -3.53 45.46
N GLY A 454 29.66 -4.14 45.55
CA GLY A 454 30.93 -3.43 45.64
C GLY A 454 31.22 -2.67 44.36
N THR A 455 31.11 -3.35 43.21
CA THR A 455 31.25 -2.73 41.89
C THR A 455 30.17 -1.68 41.64
N LYS A 456 28.91 -1.90 42.05
CA LYS A 456 27.85 -0.86 41.97
C LYS A 456 28.28 0.42 42.69
N LEU A 457 28.77 0.31 43.92
CA LEU A 457 29.20 1.47 44.69
C LEU A 457 30.43 2.16 44.10
N GLN A 458 31.36 1.43 43.48
CA GLN A 458 32.49 2.02 42.77
C GLN A 458 32.01 2.86 41.57
N ILE A 459 31.10 2.31 40.75
CA ILE A 459 30.52 3.01 39.60
C ILE A 459 29.76 4.26 40.06
N LEU A 460 28.92 4.16 41.10
CA LEU A 460 28.20 5.31 41.66
C LEU A 460 29.15 6.35 42.27
N GLY A 461 30.26 5.92 42.86
CA GLY A 461 31.33 6.78 43.35
C GLY A 461 32.05 7.53 42.22
N ALA A 462 32.33 6.86 41.10
CA ALA A 462 32.88 7.50 39.91
C ALA A 462 31.92 8.57 39.36
N ILE A 463 30.63 8.24 39.21
CA ILE A 463 29.59 9.21 38.79
C ILE A 463 29.52 10.41 39.74
N ALA A 464 29.70 10.17 41.05
CA ALA A 464 29.77 11.24 42.04
C ALA A 464 31.01 12.13 41.88
N GLY A 465 32.17 11.55 41.56
CA GLY A 465 33.39 12.30 41.26
C GLY A 465 33.26 13.19 40.02
N ALA A 466 32.42 12.81 39.05
CA ALA A 466 32.14 13.62 37.87
C ALA A 466 31.14 14.76 38.12
N ALA A 467 30.29 14.65 39.14
CA ALA A 467 29.21 15.59 39.41
C ALA A 467 29.75 16.88 40.07
N PRO A 468 29.56 18.07 39.47
CA PRO A 468 30.11 19.32 40.03
C PRO A 468 29.47 19.75 41.36
N SER A 469 28.25 19.30 41.64
CA SER A 469 27.53 19.61 42.87
C SER A 469 26.70 18.44 43.37
N GLY A 470 26.36 18.46 44.66
CA GLY A 470 25.44 17.47 45.24
C GLY A 470 24.05 17.47 44.59
N SER A 471 23.63 18.58 44.00
CA SER A 471 22.37 18.66 43.25
C SER A 471 22.46 18.00 41.87
N ASP A 472 23.61 18.06 41.21
CA ASP A 472 23.88 17.36 39.95
C ASP A 472 23.95 15.86 40.16
N LEU A 473 24.62 15.45 41.24
CA LEU A 473 24.65 14.05 41.65
C LEU A 473 23.24 13.54 41.97
N ALA A 474 22.47 14.27 42.78
CA ALA A 474 21.12 13.86 43.14
C ALA A 474 20.21 13.74 41.91
N GLY A 475 20.31 14.67 40.96
CA GLY A 475 19.58 14.58 39.68
C GLY A 475 19.96 13.34 38.88
N THR A 476 21.25 13.06 38.78
CA THR A 476 21.81 11.91 38.07
C THR A 476 21.41 10.58 38.69
N LEU A 477 21.53 10.45 40.02
CA LEU A 477 21.10 9.25 40.75
C LEU A 477 19.58 9.07 40.70
N LYS A 478 18.79 10.15 40.68
CA LYS A 478 17.36 10.07 40.48
C LYS A 478 17.02 9.44 39.12
N THR A 479 17.72 9.83 38.05
CA THR A 479 17.53 9.20 36.73
C THR A 479 17.83 7.70 36.78
N LEU A 480 18.93 7.31 37.43
CA LEU A 480 19.42 5.92 37.45
C LEU A 480 18.68 5.00 38.43
N ALA A 481 18.16 5.54 39.54
CA ALA A 481 17.66 4.73 40.65
C ALA A 481 16.33 5.23 41.23
N ALA A 482 15.52 5.98 40.46
CA ALA A 482 14.17 6.39 40.87
C ALA A 482 13.30 5.21 41.32
N ASP A 483 13.41 4.08 40.63
CA ASP A 483 12.71 2.83 40.92
C ASP A 483 13.37 1.98 42.01
N LYS A 484 14.58 2.36 42.45
CA LYS A 484 15.38 1.65 43.46
C LYS A 484 15.84 2.62 44.55
N PRO A 485 14.92 3.06 45.45
CA PRO A 485 15.26 4.01 46.51
C PRO A 485 16.51 3.63 47.34
N PRO A 486 16.73 2.35 47.72
CA PRO A 486 17.94 1.99 48.46
C PRO A 486 19.24 2.21 47.67
N LEU A 487 19.23 1.98 46.35
CA LEU A 487 20.39 2.22 45.48
C LEU A 487 20.69 3.73 45.37
N LEU A 488 19.65 4.55 45.24
CA LEU A 488 19.78 6.01 45.24
C LEU A 488 20.42 6.49 46.55
N MET A 489 19.91 6.01 47.69
CA MET A 489 20.42 6.42 49.01
C MET A 489 21.85 5.91 49.25
N ALA A 490 22.17 4.69 48.83
CA ALA A 490 23.52 4.15 48.90
C ALA A 490 24.50 4.94 48.03
N GLY A 491 24.11 5.35 46.83
CA GLY A 491 24.92 6.21 45.96
C GLY A 491 25.22 7.57 46.58
N LEU A 492 24.21 8.22 47.18
CA LEU A 492 24.40 9.49 47.90
C LEU A 492 25.32 9.32 49.12
N ALA A 493 25.15 8.24 49.88
CA ALA A 493 25.99 7.94 51.04
C ALA A 493 27.45 7.64 50.63
N GLN A 494 27.64 6.93 49.51
CA GLN A 494 28.95 6.60 48.95
C GLN A 494 29.68 7.85 48.49
N ALA A 495 28.99 8.74 47.77
CA ALA A 495 29.54 10.00 47.29
C ALA A 495 30.06 10.91 48.40
N ARG A 496 29.36 10.90 49.55
CA ARG A 496 29.76 11.67 50.74
C ARG A 496 30.74 10.91 51.64
N GLY A 497 31.09 9.67 51.31
CA GLY A 497 31.96 8.83 52.12
C GLY A 497 31.42 8.60 53.53
N LEU A 498 30.09 8.50 53.70
CA LEU A 498 29.47 8.45 55.02
C LEU A 498 29.87 7.17 55.77
N LYS A 499 30.35 7.37 57.01
CA LYS A 499 30.73 6.32 57.94
C LYS A 499 30.08 6.56 59.30
N ALA A 500 29.76 5.48 59.99
CA ALA A 500 29.40 5.50 61.39
C ALA A 500 30.62 5.89 62.26
N SER A 501 30.37 6.19 63.54
CA SER A 501 31.41 6.51 64.53
C SER A 501 32.46 5.40 64.74
N ASP A 502 32.09 4.15 64.46
CA ASP A 502 32.98 2.99 64.54
C ASP A 502 33.71 2.67 63.21
N GLY A 503 33.55 3.53 62.20
CA GLY A 503 34.14 3.35 60.88
C GLY A 503 33.31 2.51 59.90
N THR A 504 32.16 1.96 60.32
CA THR A 504 31.27 1.19 59.42
C THR A 504 30.75 2.06 58.28
N ALA A 505 31.00 1.66 57.03
CA ALA A 505 30.51 2.39 55.87
C ALA A 505 28.98 2.28 55.72
N VAL A 506 28.32 3.42 55.48
CA VAL A 506 26.85 3.52 55.40
C VAL A 506 26.31 2.91 54.10
N ALA A 507 26.91 3.25 52.95
CA ALA A 507 26.47 2.79 51.64
C ALA A 507 26.37 1.26 51.46
N PRO A 508 27.40 0.44 51.80
CA PRO A 508 27.29 -1.02 51.66
C PRO A 508 26.28 -1.62 52.65
N THR A 509 26.09 -0.99 53.82
CA THR A 509 25.11 -1.44 54.81
C THR A 509 23.68 -1.24 54.30
N ILE A 510 23.41 -0.12 53.61
CA ILE A 510 22.11 0.14 52.95
C ILE A 510 21.82 -0.95 51.91
N LEU A 511 22.75 -1.23 50.99
CA LEU A 511 22.53 -2.22 49.93
C LEU A 511 22.31 -3.64 50.50
N ARG A 512 23.14 -4.04 51.47
CA ARG A 512 23.00 -5.34 52.13
C ARG A 512 21.63 -5.51 52.77
N GLY A 513 21.17 -4.51 53.53
CA GLY A 513 19.88 -4.64 54.20
C GLY A 513 18.68 -4.46 53.27
N ALA A 514 18.82 -3.68 52.19
CA ALA A 514 17.82 -3.65 51.13
C ALA A 514 17.63 -5.02 50.49
N LYS A 515 18.71 -5.79 50.30
CA LYS A 515 18.64 -7.18 49.83
C LYS A 515 17.84 -8.04 50.80
N VAL A 516 18.17 -8.01 52.09
CA VAL A 516 17.45 -8.75 53.17
C VAL A 516 15.96 -8.42 53.20
N LEU A 517 15.60 -7.14 53.02
CA LEU A 517 14.20 -6.71 53.00
C LEU A 517 13.47 -7.19 51.74
N ALA A 518 14.15 -7.25 50.59
CA ALA A 518 13.58 -7.64 49.32
C ALA A 518 13.41 -9.17 49.19
N ASP A 519 14.44 -9.94 49.55
CA ASP A 519 14.44 -11.40 49.46
C ASP A 519 13.80 -12.09 50.69
N LYS A 520 13.53 -11.31 51.75
CA LYS A 520 13.00 -11.79 53.04
C LYS A 520 13.89 -12.88 53.64
N SER A 521 15.21 -12.81 53.42
CA SER A 521 16.17 -13.79 53.92
C SER A 521 16.20 -13.88 55.46
N SER A 522 15.68 -12.86 56.14
CA SER A 522 15.52 -12.84 57.59
C SER A 522 14.21 -12.15 57.96
N ILE A 523 13.54 -12.66 59.01
CA ILE A 523 12.34 -12.03 59.56
C ILE A 523 12.77 -10.71 60.19
N MET A 524 12.12 -9.62 59.77
CA MET A 524 12.36 -8.28 60.28
C MET A 524 11.14 -7.78 61.06
N PRO A 525 11.34 -6.93 62.08
CA PRO A 525 10.25 -6.25 62.75
C PRO A 525 9.37 -5.48 61.76
N SER A 526 8.09 -5.35 62.09
CA SER A 526 7.12 -4.64 61.27
C SER A 526 7.46 -3.15 61.15
N ASP A 527 6.98 -2.51 60.08
CA ASP A 527 7.10 -1.06 59.89
C ASP A 527 6.54 -0.26 61.08
N THR A 528 5.53 -0.79 61.79
CA THR A 528 5.00 -0.21 63.03
C THR A 528 6.05 -0.19 64.14
N GLN A 529 6.71 -1.32 64.41
CA GLN A 529 7.76 -1.39 65.44
C GLN A 529 8.96 -0.51 65.05
N MET A 530 9.34 -0.53 63.78
CA MET A 530 10.43 0.29 63.25
C MET A 530 10.12 1.79 63.37
N SER A 531 8.89 2.21 63.04
CA SER A 531 8.49 3.62 63.14
C SER A 531 8.43 4.12 64.57
N VAL A 532 7.96 3.31 65.53
CA VAL A 532 8.00 3.66 66.95
C VAL A 532 9.44 3.92 67.42
N ALA A 533 10.35 3.00 67.15
CA ALA A 533 11.75 3.14 67.54
C ALA A 533 12.44 4.34 66.86
N PHE A 534 12.14 4.59 65.59
CA PHE A 534 12.65 5.73 64.85
C PHE A 534 12.12 7.05 65.42
N ASP A 535 10.81 7.14 65.67
CA ASP A 535 10.15 8.35 66.16
C ASP A 535 10.57 8.69 67.59
N GLU A 536 10.75 7.69 68.45
CA GLU A 536 11.27 7.86 69.81
C GLU A 536 12.68 8.44 69.79
N SER A 537 13.56 7.93 68.92
CA SER A 537 14.95 8.39 68.84
C SER A 537 15.04 9.78 68.20
N VAL A 538 14.48 9.95 67.00
CA VAL A 538 14.56 11.19 66.19
C VAL A 538 13.77 12.33 66.81
N GLY A 539 12.60 12.06 67.39
CA GLY A 539 11.72 13.09 67.95
C GLY A 539 11.44 14.22 66.96
N GLN A 540 11.58 15.47 67.43
CA GLN A 540 11.37 16.68 66.64
C GLN A 540 12.63 17.17 65.88
N SER A 541 13.74 16.41 65.93
CA SER A 541 14.99 16.81 65.24
C SER A 541 14.84 16.82 63.72
N ILE A 542 13.92 16.00 63.19
CA ILE A 542 13.45 16.03 61.82
C ILE A 542 11.91 16.12 61.86
N PRO A 543 11.29 17.20 61.36
CA PRO A 543 9.85 17.38 61.47
C PRO A 543 9.05 16.26 60.80
N ALA A 544 7.95 15.84 61.45
CA ALA A 544 7.00 14.88 60.90
C ALA A 544 6.35 15.38 59.60
N GLY A 545 6.06 14.45 58.68
CA GLY A 545 5.46 14.77 57.37
C GLY A 545 6.41 15.40 56.36
N THR A 546 7.72 15.48 56.66
CA THR A 546 8.72 15.97 55.71
C THR A 546 9.29 14.83 54.87
N GLN A 547 9.61 15.12 53.60
CA GLN A 547 10.29 14.18 52.70
C GLN A 547 11.66 13.74 53.24
N GLU A 548 12.32 14.59 54.04
CA GLU A 548 13.58 14.26 54.70
C GLU A 548 13.39 13.16 55.76
N ARG A 549 12.33 13.25 56.59
CA ARG A 549 12.00 12.21 57.58
C ARG A 549 11.67 10.88 56.92
N GLU A 550 10.87 10.90 55.85
CA GLU A 550 10.51 9.69 55.10
C GLU A 550 11.75 9.00 54.51
N ARG A 551 12.67 9.77 53.93
CA ARG A 551 13.94 9.25 53.41
C ARG A 551 14.81 8.68 54.53
N ALA A 552 14.96 9.41 55.64
CA ALA A 552 15.74 8.95 56.78
C ALA A 552 15.15 7.67 57.39
N PHE A 553 13.83 7.56 57.47
CA PHE A 553 13.15 6.35 57.91
C PHE A 553 13.39 5.18 56.94
N GLY A 554 13.27 5.40 55.63
CA GLY A 554 13.57 4.39 54.62
C GLY A 554 15.00 3.87 54.70
N VAL A 555 15.97 4.77 54.88
CA VAL A 555 17.39 4.42 55.09
C VAL A 555 17.58 3.65 56.39
N PHE A 556 16.94 4.08 57.48
CA PHE A 556 16.98 3.39 58.75
C PHE A 556 16.53 1.93 58.64
N LYS A 557 15.41 1.66 57.96
CA LYS A 557 14.92 0.29 57.74
C LYS A 557 15.95 -0.57 57.02
N SER A 558 16.52 -0.06 55.92
CA SER A 558 17.57 -0.77 55.19
C SER A 558 18.81 -0.98 56.05
N ILE A 559 19.28 0.01 56.79
CA ILE A 559 20.49 -0.13 57.61
C ILE A 559 20.26 -1.13 58.76
N TYR A 560 19.11 -1.08 59.44
CA TYR A 560 18.79 -2.01 60.52
C TYR A 560 18.83 -3.46 60.02
N ALA A 561 18.17 -3.74 58.89
CA ALA A 561 18.20 -5.07 58.28
C ALA A 561 19.62 -5.51 57.89
N GLY A 562 20.46 -4.57 57.42
CA GLY A 562 21.85 -4.84 57.05
C GLY A 562 22.79 -5.07 58.24
N LEU A 563 22.43 -4.58 59.43
CA LEU A 563 23.20 -4.72 60.67
C LEU A 563 22.73 -5.89 61.54
N ALA A 564 21.45 -6.25 61.50
CA ALA A 564 20.86 -7.26 62.39
C ALA A 564 21.58 -8.61 62.31
N GLY A 565 21.76 -9.14 61.09
CA GLY A 565 22.45 -10.42 60.86
C GLY A 565 23.90 -10.43 61.39
N PRO A 566 24.79 -9.50 60.96
CA PRO A 566 26.16 -9.39 61.47
C PRO A 566 26.25 -9.19 62.98
N ALA A 567 25.25 -8.56 63.60
CA ALA A 567 25.16 -8.37 65.04
C ALA A 567 24.59 -9.60 65.79
N GLY A 568 24.26 -10.69 65.10
CA GLY A 568 23.67 -11.89 65.69
C GLY A 568 22.20 -11.71 66.12
N VAL A 569 21.54 -10.65 65.67
CA VAL A 569 20.14 -10.36 65.98
C VAL A 569 19.24 -11.12 65.00
N VAL A 570 18.42 -12.03 65.55
CA VAL A 570 17.44 -12.82 64.80
C VAL A 570 16.07 -12.58 65.42
N HIS A 571 15.11 -12.15 64.61
CA HIS A 571 13.71 -12.04 65.02
C HIS A 571 12.96 -13.31 64.64
N LYS A 572 12.08 -13.78 65.52
CA LYS A 572 11.22 -14.95 65.24
C LYS A 572 9.87 -14.52 64.72
N LYS A 573 9.44 -13.29 65.00
CA LYS A 573 8.15 -12.72 64.59
C LYS A 573 8.28 -11.23 64.30
N SER A 574 7.42 -10.70 63.44
CA SER A 574 7.45 -9.30 63.02
C SER A 574 6.94 -8.33 64.09
N GLU A 575 6.25 -8.82 65.12
CA GLU A 575 5.77 -8.00 66.24
C GLU A 575 6.83 -7.80 67.33
N GLU A 576 7.97 -8.48 67.24
CA GLU A 576 9.05 -8.36 68.22
C GLU A 576 9.64 -6.93 68.21
N PRO A 577 9.99 -6.38 69.39
CA PRO A 577 10.64 -5.08 69.47
C PRO A 577 12.02 -5.14 68.82
N LEU A 578 12.48 -3.98 68.33
CA LEU A 578 13.80 -3.89 67.75
C LEU A 578 14.88 -4.11 68.82
N ASN A 579 16.02 -4.66 68.42
CA ASN A 579 17.20 -4.61 69.28
C ASN A 579 17.66 -3.16 69.41
N GLU A 580 17.59 -2.61 70.63
CA GLU A 580 17.85 -1.19 70.90
C GLU A 580 19.22 -0.72 70.42
N ALA A 581 20.27 -1.51 70.63
CA ALA A 581 21.63 -1.15 70.22
C ALA A 581 21.78 -1.09 68.70
N VAL A 582 21.23 -2.08 67.98
CA VAL A 582 21.23 -2.09 66.50
C VAL A 582 20.33 -0.98 65.94
N ALA A 583 19.18 -0.74 66.56
CA ALA A 583 18.27 0.35 66.17
C ALA A 583 18.93 1.72 66.33
N LEU A 584 19.53 2.00 67.48
CA LEU A 584 20.23 3.26 67.73
C LEU A 584 21.41 3.44 66.76
N LYS A 585 22.18 2.38 66.50
CA LYS A 585 23.26 2.41 65.50
C LYS A 585 22.72 2.72 64.10
N ALA A 586 21.63 2.06 63.69
CA ALA A 586 21.00 2.29 62.39
C ALA A 586 20.45 3.71 62.24
N ILE A 587 19.82 4.25 63.29
CA ILE A 587 19.31 5.63 63.31
C ILE A 587 20.46 6.63 63.19
N ASN A 588 21.55 6.41 63.92
CA ASN A 588 22.74 7.26 63.83
C ASN A 588 23.34 7.24 62.42
N MET A 589 23.38 6.07 61.77
CA MET A 589 23.84 5.96 60.39
C MET A 589 22.86 6.56 59.36
N ALA A 590 21.56 6.55 59.64
CA ALA A 590 20.53 7.10 58.76
C ALA A 590 20.40 8.62 58.84
N THR A 591 20.77 9.22 59.97
CA THR A 591 20.58 10.66 60.24
C THR A 591 21.87 11.44 60.38
N GLY A 592 23.02 10.79 60.64
CA GLY A 592 24.25 11.44 61.10
C GLY A 592 24.39 11.41 62.63
N GLY A 593 23.30 11.04 63.31
CA GLY A 593 23.18 10.90 64.74
C GLY A 593 22.38 12.04 65.36
N ILE A 594 21.90 11.81 66.58
CA ILE A 594 21.05 12.75 67.30
C ILE A 594 21.75 13.13 68.59
N ALA A 595 22.09 14.41 68.72
CA ALA A 595 22.59 14.99 69.96
C ALA A 595 21.45 15.71 70.70
N THR A 596 21.60 15.87 72.01
CA THR A 596 20.71 16.74 72.80
C THR A 596 21.46 18.02 73.14
N TYR A 597 20.94 19.16 72.69
CA TYR A 597 21.48 20.49 72.98
C TYR A 597 20.36 21.40 73.50
N ALA A 598 20.60 22.13 74.59
CA ALA A 598 19.60 23.00 75.22
C ALA A 598 18.23 22.32 75.43
N GLY A 599 18.22 21.06 75.88
CA GLY A 599 17.00 20.27 76.11
C GLY A 599 16.25 19.83 74.85
N SER A 600 16.83 20.02 73.66
CA SER A 600 16.22 19.75 72.35
C SER A 600 17.05 18.73 71.58
N LYS A 601 16.39 17.83 70.84
CA LYS A 601 17.06 16.86 69.97
C LYS A 601 17.45 17.52 68.65
N VAL A 602 18.70 17.32 68.21
CA VAL A 602 19.28 17.95 67.02
C VAL A 602 20.07 16.91 66.23
N VAL A 603 19.89 16.90 64.92
CA VAL A 603 20.68 16.04 64.03
C VAL A 603 22.12 16.58 63.97
N LYS A 604 23.11 15.77 64.31
CA LYS A 604 24.53 16.16 64.28
C LYS A 604 25.16 15.86 62.90
N PRO A 605 26.29 16.50 62.55
CA PRO A 605 27.04 16.15 61.35
C PRO A 605 27.51 14.70 61.38
N TYR A 606 27.59 14.06 60.21
CA TYR A 606 27.99 12.66 60.12
C TYR A 606 29.38 12.40 60.72
N GLY A 607 29.49 11.33 61.52
CA GLY A 607 30.74 10.88 62.12
C GLY A 607 31.22 11.69 63.33
N TRP A 608 30.45 12.68 63.80
CA TRP A 608 30.81 13.47 64.98
C TRP A 608 30.40 12.78 66.29
N SER A 609 31.25 12.89 67.31
CA SER A 609 30.86 12.56 68.69
C SER A 609 30.00 13.67 69.28
N ASP A 610 29.22 13.35 70.32
CA ASP A 610 28.36 14.34 71.00
C ASP A 610 29.22 15.44 71.66
N SER A 611 30.39 15.08 72.18
CA SER A 611 31.37 16.04 72.72
C SER A 611 31.86 17.01 71.65
N ARG A 612 32.32 16.50 70.50
CA ARG A 612 32.82 17.34 69.39
C ARG A 612 31.73 18.29 68.88
N PHE A 613 30.49 17.82 68.81
CA PHE A 613 29.35 18.63 68.42
C PHE A 613 29.13 19.78 69.41
N SER A 614 28.95 19.47 70.69
CA SER A 614 28.71 20.49 71.73
C SER A 614 29.86 21.48 71.83
N ASP A 615 31.11 21.02 71.85
CA ASP A 615 32.29 21.89 71.93
C ASP A 615 32.38 22.87 70.75
N SER A 616 32.04 22.40 69.54
CA SER A 616 32.06 23.23 68.33
C SER A 616 30.90 24.23 68.30
N VAL A 617 29.71 23.82 68.73
CA VAL A 617 28.56 24.72 68.91
C VAL A 617 28.91 25.82 69.91
N ASP A 618 29.41 25.45 71.08
CA ASP A 618 29.72 26.41 72.14
C ASP A 618 30.83 27.38 71.71
N SER A 619 31.84 26.90 70.98
CA SER A 619 32.88 27.74 70.37
C SER A 619 32.30 28.76 69.37
N GLN A 620 31.38 28.33 68.49
CA GLN A 620 30.70 29.23 67.56
C GLN A 620 29.81 30.24 68.29
N LEU A 621 29.09 29.82 69.33
CA LEU A 621 28.27 30.71 70.15
C LEU A 621 29.09 31.75 70.91
N GLN A 622 30.28 31.39 71.41
CA GLN A 622 31.22 32.35 71.99
C GLN A 622 31.69 33.39 70.98
N GLY A 623 31.93 32.98 69.73
CA GLY A 623 32.22 33.89 68.62
C GLY A 623 31.06 34.85 68.35
N PHE A 624 29.83 34.33 68.28
CA PHE A 624 28.63 35.14 68.09
C PHE A 624 28.35 36.08 69.26
N ALA A 625 28.54 35.65 70.50
CA ALA A 625 28.35 36.50 71.68
C ALA A 625 29.28 37.73 71.62
N LYS A 626 30.53 37.54 71.16
CA LYS A 626 31.50 38.63 70.99
C LYS A 626 31.13 39.58 69.84
N SER A 627 30.63 39.07 68.72
CA SER A 627 30.28 39.91 67.56
C SER A 627 28.95 40.64 67.71
N THR A 628 27.91 39.94 68.18
CA THR A 628 26.53 40.44 68.28
C THR A 628 26.25 41.20 69.58
N LYS A 629 27.15 41.11 70.58
CA LYS A 629 26.98 41.61 71.96
C LYS A 629 25.80 40.98 72.73
N ILE A 630 25.26 39.87 72.25
CA ILE A 630 24.26 39.08 72.99
C ILE A 630 25.00 38.27 74.08
N PRO A 631 24.50 38.23 75.33
CA PRO A 631 25.10 37.40 76.37
C PRO A 631 25.16 35.92 75.97
N LEU A 632 26.32 35.29 76.16
CA LEU A 632 26.53 33.87 75.82
C LEU A 632 25.48 32.95 76.44
N GLY A 633 25.18 33.14 77.74
CA GLY A 633 24.18 32.34 78.44
C GLY A 633 22.73 32.54 77.97
N SER A 634 22.47 33.56 77.13
CA SER A 634 21.19 33.69 76.41
C SER A 634 21.18 32.89 75.11
N LEU A 635 22.32 32.80 74.43
CA LEU A 635 22.48 32.03 73.18
C LEU A 635 22.49 30.52 73.44
N GLU A 636 23.15 30.07 74.52
CA GLU A 636 23.24 28.64 74.91
C GLU A 636 21.88 28.01 75.27
N ARG A 637 20.87 28.83 75.59
CA ARG A 637 19.50 28.36 75.90
C ARG A 637 18.61 28.22 74.66
N LEU A 638 19.09 28.69 73.51
CA LEU A 638 18.32 28.64 72.27
C LEU A 638 18.41 27.27 71.63
N GLN A 639 17.33 26.86 70.98
CA GLN A 639 17.27 25.57 70.32
C GLN A 639 17.97 25.66 68.96
N LEU A 640 18.66 24.59 68.55
CA LEU A 640 19.22 24.49 67.22
C LEU A 640 18.22 23.80 66.29
N PHE A 641 18.03 24.36 65.10
CA PHE A 641 17.22 23.75 64.06
C PHE A 641 18.03 23.62 62.76
N PRO A 642 18.09 22.43 62.13
CA PRO A 642 18.94 22.22 60.96
C PRO A 642 18.49 23.11 59.78
N VAL A 643 19.46 23.68 59.08
CA VAL A 643 19.22 24.41 57.85
C VAL A 643 19.06 23.40 56.70
N THR A 644 17.87 23.36 56.10
CA THR A 644 17.57 22.43 55.00
C THR A 644 18.63 22.53 53.89
N GLY A 645 19.23 21.40 53.53
CA GLY A 645 20.21 21.30 52.45
C GLY A 645 21.64 21.78 52.80
N ARG A 646 21.93 22.15 54.05
CA ARG A 646 23.27 22.53 54.51
C ARG A 646 23.65 21.74 55.76
N GLU A 647 24.39 20.64 55.56
CA GLU A 647 24.92 19.83 56.66
C GLU A 647 25.80 20.67 57.60
N GLY A 648 25.67 20.45 58.91
CA GLY A 648 26.41 21.20 59.93
C GLY A 648 26.02 22.67 60.08
N SER A 649 24.94 23.13 59.42
CA SER A 649 24.41 24.48 59.60
C SER A 649 23.09 24.46 60.37
N TYR A 650 22.96 25.32 61.38
CA TYR A 650 21.79 25.36 62.27
C TYR A 650 21.31 26.79 62.51
N TYR A 651 20.00 27.00 62.42
CA TYR A 651 19.36 28.21 62.92
C TYR A 651 19.26 28.17 64.44
N LEU A 652 19.55 29.29 65.11
CA LEU A 652 19.19 29.47 66.50
C LEU A 652 17.73 29.90 66.60
N MET A 653 16.94 29.13 67.31
CA MET A 653 15.50 29.32 67.42
C MET A 653 15.13 29.79 68.83
N ASN A 654 14.27 30.81 68.88
CA ASN A 654 13.57 31.22 70.09
C ASN A 654 12.06 31.13 69.84
N ALA A 655 11.34 30.36 70.65
CA ALA A 655 9.89 30.16 70.51
C ALA A 655 9.44 29.86 69.06
N GLY A 656 10.20 29.03 68.33
CA GLY A 656 9.88 28.64 66.96
C GLY A 656 10.23 29.67 65.86
N ARG A 657 10.94 30.77 66.19
CA ARG A 657 11.42 31.74 65.20
C ARG A 657 12.95 31.83 65.18
N PRO A 658 13.59 31.87 63.98
CA PRO A 658 15.02 32.12 63.88
C PRO A 658 15.36 33.46 64.51
N GLN A 659 16.37 33.48 65.39
CA GLN A 659 16.89 34.72 65.94
C GLN A 659 17.66 35.48 64.86
N ALA A 660 17.38 36.76 64.74
CA ALA A 660 18.11 37.65 63.87
C ALA A 660 19.31 38.25 64.62
N ASP A 661 20.43 38.38 63.94
CA ASP A 661 21.56 39.17 64.39
C ASP A 661 21.15 40.65 64.45
N PRO A 662 21.23 41.31 65.63
CA PRO A 662 20.85 42.70 65.80
C PRO A 662 21.63 43.68 64.91
N GLN A 663 22.83 43.30 64.44
CA GLN A 663 23.68 44.17 63.63
C GLN A 663 23.42 44.04 62.13
N THR A 664 23.04 42.83 61.67
CA THR A 664 22.89 42.55 60.23
C THR A 664 21.44 42.31 59.80
N GLY A 665 20.52 42.11 60.75
CA GLY A 665 19.12 41.79 60.48
C GLY A 665 18.90 40.38 59.90
N ASN A 666 19.96 39.60 59.70
CA ASN A 666 19.90 38.26 59.13
C ASN A 666 19.77 37.19 60.22
N PRO A 667 19.19 36.01 59.92
CA PRO A 667 19.14 34.90 60.89
C PRO A 667 20.54 34.48 61.33
N ILE A 668 20.71 34.23 62.63
CA ILE A 668 21.95 33.67 63.19
C ILE A 668 22.02 32.19 62.79
N VAL A 669 23.08 31.84 62.06
CA VAL A 669 23.35 30.47 61.60
C VAL A 669 24.65 29.99 62.21
N VAL A 670 24.57 28.99 63.08
CA VAL A 670 25.73 28.27 63.60
C VAL A 670 26.23 27.34 62.51
N LYS A 671 27.48 27.52 62.09
CA LYS A 671 28.13 26.69 61.07
C LYS A 671 29.24 25.88 61.71
N LEU A 672 29.08 24.57 61.72
CA LEU A 672 30.05 23.62 62.22
C LEU A 672 30.93 23.17 61.04
N GLN A 673 32.25 23.22 61.21
CA GLN A 673 33.26 22.77 60.24
C GLN A 673 34.04 21.58 60.77
#